data_AF-A0AA37LTZ0-F1
#
_entry.id   AF-A0AA37LTZ0-F1
#
_cell.length_a   1.000
_cell.length_b   1.000
_cell.length_c   1.000
_cell.angle_alpha   90.00
_cell.angle_beta   90.00
_cell.angle_gamma   90.00
#
_symmetry.space_group_name_H-M   'P 1'
#
loop_
_entity.id
_entity.type
_entity.pdbx_description
1 polymer ?
#
loop_
_entity_poly.entity_id
_entity_poly.type
_entity_poly.pdbx_seq_one_letter_code
_entity_poly.pdbx_strand_id
1 'polypeptide(L)'
;MRGPPATSVRFTRDRLVSIPRQLRRHLHSPSQTSTSHTVPCGNISGQRPQHRPLHHKTSIWSCYGHTRLFHCGLPNYAKPAAPSRSALEERILAIPIERYRNFCIVAHIDHGKSTLSDRLLEITGTISASDANKQILVSGGLWLRCHTCMDKLDVERERGITVKAQTCTMIYNYKGEDYLLHLVDTPGHVDFRAEVTRSYASCGGALLLVDASQGIQAQTVSNFHLAFAQDLALIPVVNKIDMPSADVPRVLEQMQTSFELEPSSAVLVSAKTGKNVANILPVVVEQVPHPVGEISKPLRILLVDSWYDNFRGVILLVRVFDGQVKAGDNLISFATGHKYIVGEVGIQYPNAVPQSVLRAGQVGYIYFNPGMKRIQDAKLGDTFTTVGSEDIVKAYSGFEEPKPMVFVAAFPTDQGDYTRLADSISQLVLNDRSVTLQKDYSEALGAGWRLGFLGSLHCSVFQDRLKQEHGASIIITDPTVPTRVEWADGSETIYQNPAEFPSQDEHRMRGATVYEPFVTATITLPEEYLGRVIELCESVRGEQISFEFFHATQVILKYDIPAAQLVDDLFGKLKGATKGYATLDYEDSGWRASQLTKLQLLVNKQPVDAICRVIHTSQAERLGRQWVSKFKEHVDRQMFEVVIQAVAGKRIVARETIKPFRKDVLAKLHAADITRRKKLLEKQKAGRKRLRAVGNVVIDQSAFQSFLSK
;
A
#
# COMPACT_ATOMS: atom_id res chain seq x y z
N MET A 1 -66.63 3.48 -7.16
CA MET A 1 -66.30 2.07 -6.86
C MET A 1 -65.19 2.06 -5.81
N ARG A 2 -65.20 1.13 -4.85
CA ARG A 2 -64.23 1.10 -3.73
C ARG A 2 -62.98 0.30 -4.13
N GLY A 3 -61.78 0.82 -3.86
CA GLY A 3 -60.55 0.04 -3.95
C GLY A 3 -60.32 -0.83 -2.69
N PRO A 4 -59.67 -1.99 -2.81
CA PRO A 4 -59.30 -2.83 -1.67
C PRO A 4 -58.03 -2.29 -0.96
N PRO A 5 -57.76 -2.70 0.31
CA PRO A 5 -56.93 -1.94 1.23
C PRO A 5 -55.44 -2.38 1.29
N ALA A 6 -54.63 -1.53 1.93
CA ALA A 6 -53.23 -1.80 2.25
C ALA A 6 -53.07 -3.03 3.17
N THR A 7 -52.05 -3.84 2.91
CA THR A 7 -51.66 -4.97 3.77
C THR A 7 -50.26 -4.70 4.33
N SER A 8 -50.15 -4.61 5.65
CA SER A 8 -48.87 -4.43 6.34
C SER A 8 -48.15 -5.77 6.53
N VAL A 9 -46.91 -5.86 6.05
CA VAL A 9 -46.07 -7.06 6.24
C VAL A 9 -44.97 -6.75 7.25
N ARG A 10 -45.13 -7.28 8.47
CA ARG A 10 -44.02 -7.37 9.44
C ARG A 10 -43.04 -8.43 8.94
N PHE A 11 -41.79 -8.06 8.67
CA PHE A 11 -40.72 -9.02 8.44
C PHE A 11 -40.18 -9.54 9.77
N THR A 12 -40.52 -10.79 10.11
CA THR A 12 -39.85 -11.53 11.18
C THR A 12 -38.53 -12.11 10.67
N ARG A 13 -37.47 -11.97 11.47
CA ARG A 13 -36.23 -12.74 11.34
C ARG A 13 -36.57 -14.23 11.42
N ASP A 14 -36.32 -14.97 10.34
CA ASP A 14 -35.90 -16.39 10.27
C ASP A 14 -36.32 -17.02 8.94
N ARG A 15 -35.34 -17.16 8.03
CA ARG A 15 -35.22 -18.19 6.97
C ARG A 15 -34.12 -17.81 5.99
N LEU A 16 -32.96 -18.46 6.08
CA LEU A 16 -32.05 -18.72 4.95
C LEU A 16 -31.06 -19.84 5.33
N VAL A 17 -31.59 -21.03 5.63
CA VAL A 17 -30.81 -22.27 5.75
C VAL A 17 -31.46 -23.35 4.89
N SER A 18 -30.94 -23.52 3.68
CA SER A 18 -31.08 -24.76 2.88
C SER A 18 -30.29 -24.64 1.58
N ILE A 19 -29.13 -25.30 1.51
CA ILE A 19 -28.39 -25.58 0.26
C ILE A 19 -28.45 -27.09 0.02
N PRO A 20 -28.84 -27.57 -1.18
CA PRO A 20 -29.05 -29.00 -1.43
C PRO A 20 -27.74 -29.78 -1.59
N ARG A 21 -27.71 -30.99 -1.03
CA ARG A 21 -26.61 -31.97 -1.20
C ARG A 21 -26.73 -32.73 -2.53
N GLN A 22 -25.96 -32.36 -3.56
CA GLN A 22 -25.64 -33.26 -4.67
C GLN A 22 -24.18 -33.07 -5.13
N LEU A 23 -23.58 -34.13 -5.68
CA LEU A 23 -22.16 -34.33 -6.10
C LEU A 23 -21.20 -34.91 -5.05
N ARG A 24 -21.37 -36.21 -4.78
CA ARG A 24 -20.31 -37.12 -4.28
C ARG A 24 -20.46 -38.47 -4.98
N ARG A 25 -19.69 -38.72 -6.05
CA ARG A 25 -19.39 -40.04 -6.66
C ARG A 25 -18.43 -39.88 -7.85
N HIS A 26 -17.69 -40.96 -8.16
CA HIS A 26 -16.48 -41.02 -8.98
C HIS A 26 -15.29 -40.30 -8.28
N LEU A 27 -14.14 -40.94 -8.01
CA LEU A 27 -13.53 -42.13 -8.62
C LEU A 27 -13.12 -43.20 -7.59
N HIS A 28 -13.44 -44.47 -7.88
CA HIS A 28 -12.82 -45.66 -7.29
C HIS A 28 -13.00 -46.85 -8.25
N SER A 29 -11.91 -47.38 -8.80
CA SER A 29 -11.80 -48.73 -9.40
C SER A 29 -10.30 -49.03 -9.73
N PRO A 30 -9.85 -50.28 -9.92
CA PRO A 30 -8.68 -50.78 -9.16
C PRO A 30 -7.63 -51.61 -9.95
N SER A 31 -6.53 -52.01 -9.27
CA SER A 31 -5.65 -53.19 -9.50
C SER A 31 -4.53 -53.16 -8.42
N GLN A 32 -4.19 -54.18 -7.61
CA GLN A 32 -3.74 -55.58 -7.85
C GLN A 32 -2.51 -55.63 -8.78
N THR A 33 -1.34 -56.23 -8.51
CA THR A 33 -0.85 -57.38 -7.69
C THR A 33 0.68 -57.19 -7.40
N SER A 34 1.43 -57.90 -6.55
CA SER A 34 1.23 -58.90 -5.46
C SER A 34 2.59 -59.20 -4.76
N THR A 35 2.60 -60.03 -3.70
CA THR A 35 3.69 -60.97 -3.25
C THR A 35 5.08 -60.39 -2.84
N SER A 36 5.85 -60.95 -1.88
CA SER A 36 5.64 -62.07 -0.92
C SER A 36 6.73 -62.08 0.18
N HIS A 37 6.49 -62.82 1.27
CA HIS A 37 7.37 -63.02 2.44
C HIS A 37 8.82 -63.48 2.18
N THR A 38 9.74 -63.17 3.12
CA THR A 38 10.40 -64.19 3.99
C THR A 38 11.19 -63.58 5.16
N VAL A 39 11.35 -64.36 6.24
CA VAL A 39 12.12 -64.06 7.49
C VAL A 39 12.95 -65.30 7.81
N PRO A 40 14.19 -65.17 8.33
CA PRO A 40 14.49 -65.65 9.70
C PRO A 40 15.45 -64.68 10.46
N CYS A 41 15.34 -64.42 11.77
CA CYS A 41 15.79 -65.25 12.91
C CYS A 41 17.17 -65.91 12.69
N GLY A 42 18.19 -65.78 13.55
CA GLY A 42 18.39 -65.04 14.80
C GLY A 42 19.57 -65.68 15.59
N ASN A 43 20.19 -64.97 16.56
CA ASN A 43 20.80 -65.53 17.80
C ASN A 43 21.41 -64.40 18.67
N ILE A 44 20.81 -64.09 19.83
CA ILE A 44 21.21 -64.50 21.20
C ILE A 44 22.44 -63.75 21.77
N SER A 45 22.20 -62.84 22.72
CA SER A 45 22.64 -63.02 24.13
C SER A 45 22.20 -61.88 25.06
N GLY A 46 21.61 -62.21 26.23
CA GLY A 46 21.69 -61.41 27.47
C GLY A 46 20.72 -60.25 27.70
N GLN A 47 19.70 -60.45 28.55
CA GLN A 47 18.88 -59.37 29.13
C GLN A 47 19.23 -59.08 30.59
N ARG A 48 19.34 -57.77 30.94
CA ARG A 48 18.99 -57.15 32.26
C ARG A 48 19.81 -57.61 33.50
N PRO A 49 19.69 -56.99 34.72
CA PRO A 49 18.78 -55.91 35.14
C PRO A 49 19.39 -54.70 35.92
N GLN A 50 18.58 -53.63 36.01
CA GLN A 50 18.28 -52.73 37.14
C GLN A 50 19.33 -52.11 38.12
N HIS A 51 19.05 -50.82 38.40
CA HIS A 51 19.24 -50.02 39.64
C HIS A 51 20.63 -49.42 40.03
N ARG A 52 20.51 -48.19 40.56
CA ARG A 52 21.50 -47.21 41.10
C ARG A 52 22.27 -47.72 42.34
N PRO A 53 23.19 -46.91 42.94
CA PRO A 53 24.20 -45.98 42.39
C PRO A 53 25.61 -46.29 42.96
N LEU A 54 26.69 -45.64 42.52
CA LEU A 54 28.00 -45.75 43.19
C LEU A 54 28.77 -44.44 43.39
N HIS A 55 29.44 -44.39 44.54
CA HIS A 55 30.17 -43.25 45.10
C HIS A 55 31.58 -43.06 44.51
N HIS A 56 32.12 -41.86 44.73
CA HIS A 56 33.56 -41.55 44.62
C HIS A 56 34.46 -42.60 45.29
N LYS A 57 35.60 -42.87 44.65
CA LYS A 57 36.83 -43.31 45.33
C LYS A 57 37.99 -42.39 44.95
N THR A 58 38.68 -41.90 45.96
CA THR A 58 39.96 -41.18 45.88
C THR A 58 41.12 -42.17 45.79
N SER A 59 42.22 -41.74 45.16
CA SER A 59 43.53 -42.41 45.22
C SER A 59 44.58 -41.42 45.72
N ILE A 60 45.33 -41.81 46.74
CA ILE A 60 46.30 -40.98 47.46
C ILE A 60 47.70 -41.18 46.87
N TRP A 61 48.43 -40.09 46.62
CA TRP A 61 49.90 -40.07 46.64
C TRP A 61 50.35 -38.95 47.59
N SER A 62 51.39 -39.22 48.37
CA SER A 62 51.87 -38.39 49.48
C SER A 62 53.29 -37.91 49.22
N CYS A 63 53.58 -36.63 49.52
CA CYS A 63 54.92 -36.17 49.86
C CYS A 63 54.85 -34.89 50.73
N TYR A 64 55.18 -35.06 52.02
CA TYR A 64 55.76 -34.08 52.96
C TYR A 64 55.40 -32.58 52.91
N GLY A 65 54.85 -32.08 54.03
CA GLY A 65 55.27 -30.78 54.59
C GLY A 65 54.19 -29.70 54.71
N HIS A 66 53.76 -29.44 55.95
CA HIS A 66 52.96 -28.29 56.42
C HIS A 66 51.50 -28.16 55.96
N THR A 67 50.62 -28.34 56.95
CA THR A 67 49.20 -27.98 56.93
C THR A 67 48.96 -26.48 56.80
N ARG A 68 48.26 -26.06 55.72
CA ARG A 68 47.39 -24.87 55.71
C ARG A 68 46.01 -25.28 55.19
N LEU A 69 44.98 -25.11 56.01
CA LEU A 69 43.59 -25.34 55.63
C LEU A 69 43.09 -24.18 54.76
N PHE A 70 43.19 -24.32 53.44
CA PHE A 70 42.41 -23.50 52.51
C PHE A 70 41.02 -24.13 52.33
N HIS A 71 39.97 -23.40 52.72
CA HIS A 71 38.59 -23.75 52.36
C HIS A 71 38.38 -23.45 50.88
N CYS A 72 38.51 -24.46 50.03
CA CYS A 72 38.17 -24.35 48.61
C CYS A 72 36.65 -24.52 48.46
N GLY A 73 35.91 -23.42 48.52
CA GLY A 73 34.49 -23.41 48.22
C GLY A 73 34.24 -23.81 46.76
N LEU A 74 33.23 -24.64 46.52
CA LEU A 74 32.75 -24.94 45.17
C LEU A 74 32.43 -23.63 44.44
N PRO A 75 32.85 -23.43 43.17
CA PRO A 75 32.40 -22.29 42.40
C PRO A 75 30.90 -22.43 42.17
N ASN A 76 30.12 -21.60 42.86
CA ASN A 76 28.72 -21.37 42.50
C ASN A 76 28.71 -20.82 41.08
N TYR A 77 28.43 -21.68 40.10
CA TYR A 77 27.98 -21.23 38.79
C TYR A 77 26.72 -20.42 39.01
N ALA A 78 26.87 -19.09 38.96
CA ALA A 78 25.76 -18.18 38.97
C ALA A 78 24.82 -18.60 37.83
N LYS A 79 23.59 -19.00 38.18
CA LYS A 79 22.52 -19.06 37.19
C LYS A 79 22.49 -17.70 36.50
N PRO A 80 22.42 -17.62 35.17
CA PRO A 80 22.26 -16.33 34.50
C PRO A 80 21.05 -15.65 35.14
N ALA A 81 21.25 -14.45 35.67
CA ALA A 81 20.16 -13.70 36.26
C ALA A 81 19.08 -13.53 35.20
N ALA A 82 17.84 -13.87 35.55
CA ALA A 82 16.72 -13.54 34.68
C ALA A 82 16.77 -12.03 34.40
N PRO A 83 16.54 -11.59 33.15
CA PRO A 83 16.60 -10.17 32.83
C PRO A 83 15.69 -9.41 33.81
N SER A 84 16.25 -8.39 34.47
CA SER A 84 15.51 -7.57 35.41
C SER A 84 14.33 -6.95 34.67
N ARG A 85 13.11 -7.29 35.07
CA ARG A 85 11.89 -6.76 34.45
C ARG A 85 11.93 -5.25 34.46
N SER A 86 11.52 -4.64 33.36
CA SER A 86 11.38 -3.19 33.33
C SER A 86 10.20 -2.78 34.24
N ALA A 87 10.33 -1.67 34.97
CA ALA A 87 9.22 -1.17 35.80
C ALA A 87 7.95 -0.88 34.98
N LEU A 88 8.11 -0.61 33.67
CA LEU A 88 7.02 -0.50 32.69
C LEU A 88 6.31 -1.85 32.48
N GLU A 89 7.06 -2.93 32.25
CA GLU A 89 6.53 -4.29 32.11
C GLU A 89 5.78 -4.75 33.36
N GLU A 90 6.28 -4.43 34.56
CA GLU A 90 5.58 -4.76 35.81
C GLU A 90 4.24 -4.02 35.94
N ARG A 91 4.16 -2.73 35.55
CA ARG A 91 2.87 -2.03 35.45
C ARG A 91 1.95 -2.69 34.42
N ILE A 92 2.43 -3.00 33.23
CA ILE A 92 1.62 -3.61 32.15
C ILE A 92 1.08 -4.98 32.57
N LEU A 93 1.88 -5.80 33.25
CA LEU A 93 1.48 -7.12 33.74
C LEU A 93 0.39 -7.04 34.82
N ALA A 94 0.35 -5.96 35.62
CA ALA A 94 -0.65 -5.71 36.64
C ALA A 94 -2.02 -5.25 36.10
N ILE A 95 -2.08 -4.74 34.85
CA ILE A 95 -3.34 -4.29 34.24
C ILE A 95 -4.11 -5.51 33.69
N PRO A 96 -5.38 -5.74 34.12
CA PRO A 96 -6.22 -6.82 33.60
C PRO A 96 -6.76 -6.51 32.20
N ILE A 97 -7.14 -7.54 31.45
CA ILE A 97 -7.63 -7.42 30.06
C ILE A 97 -8.87 -6.52 29.92
N GLU A 98 -9.71 -6.47 30.97
CA GLU A 98 -10.90 -5.60 31.07
C GLU A 98 -10.56 -4.09 30.99
N ARG A 99 -9.32 -3.72 31.29
CA ARG A 99 -8.79 -2.33 31.22
C ARG A 99 -7.94 -2.08 29.98
N TYR A 100 -7.93 -2.99 28.99
CA TYR A 100 -7.31 -2.75 27.69
C TYR A 100 -8.32 -2.08 26.75
N ARG A 101 -7.87 -1.13 25.91
CA ARG A 101 -8.69 -0.51 24.85
C ARG A 101 -7.87 -0.40 23.57
N ASN A 102 -8.39 -0.94 22.48
CA ASN A 102 -7.75 -0.88 21.17
C ASN A 102 -8.59 0.01 20.27
N PHE A 103 -8.06 1.15 19.83
CA PHE A 103 -8.81 2.10 19.01
C PHE A 103 -7.96 2.71 17.90
N CYS A 104 -8.61 3.10 16.80
CA CYS A 104 -7.98 3.88 15.74
C CYS A 104 -8.49 5.32 15.69
N ILE A 105 -7.82 6.18 14.93
CA ILE A 105 -8.35 7.50 14.55
C ILE A 105 -8.68 7.49 13.06
N VAL A 106 -9.92 7.85 12.76
CA VAL A 106 -10.51 7.84 11.42
C VAL A 106 -10.82 9.27 11.02
N ALA A 107 -10.19 9.75 9.96
CA ALA A 107 -10.27 11.15 9.55
C ALA A 107 -10.20 11.28 8.02
N HIS A 108 -10.66 12.43 7.50
CA HIS A 108 -10.24 12.89 6.18
C HIS A 108 -8.80 13.43 6.25
N ILE A 109 -8.17 13.59 5.09
CA ILE A 109 -6.90 14.31 4.95
C ILE A 109 -7.05 15.72 5.54
N ASP A 110 -5.99 16.25 6.14
CA ASP A 110 -5.92 17.55 6.82
C ASP A 110 -6.88 17.79 8.00
N HIS A 111 -7.76 16.85 8.39
CA HIS A 111 -8.60 16.97 9.60
C HIS A 111 -7.79 16.94 10.92
N GLY A 112 -6.47 16.75 10.88
CA GLY A 112 -5.56 16.87 12.03
C GLY A 112 -5.33 15.58 12.81
N LYS A 113 -5.43 14.42 12.16
CA LYS A 113 -5.24 13.07 12.74
C LYS A 113 -3.89 12.89 13.44
N SER A 114 -2.77 13.11 12.75
CA SER A 114 -1.43 12.97 13.35
C SER A 114 -1.24 13.92 14.54
N THR A 115 -1.67 15.19 14.38
CA THR A 115 -1.62 16.19 15.44
C THR A 115 -2.43 15.81 16.67
N LEU A 116 -3.62 15.21 16.50
CA LEU A 116 -4.42 14.72 17.62
C LEU A 116 -3.70 13.58 18.35
N SER A 117 -3.12 12.66 17.59
CA SER A 117 -2.41 11.49 18.10
C SER A 117 -1.19 11.89 18.94
N ASP A 118 -0.38 12.84 18.45
CA ASP A 118 0.75 13.39 19.20
C ASP A 118 0.30 14.01 20.54
N ARG A 119 -0.83 14.74 20.57
CA ARG A 119 -1.39 15.27 21.83
C ARG A 119 -1.83 14.18 22.80
N LEU A 120 -2.37 13.05 22.33
CA LEU A 120 -2.72 11.92 23.19
C LEU A 120 -1.46 11.28 23.80
N LEU A 121 -0.37 11.21 23.04
CA LEU A 121 0.94 10.71 23.50
C LEU A 121 1.60 11.65 24.52
N GLU A 122 1.46 12.97 24.36
CA GLU A 122 1.88 13.97 25.36
C GLU A 122 1.08 13.86 26.65
N ILE A 123 -0.26 13.80 26.58
CA ILE A 123 -1.15 13.79 27.76
C ILE A 123 -0.97 12.51 28.59
N THR A 124 -0.66 11.38 27.95
CA THR A 124 -0.38 10.11 28.63
C THR A 124 1.05 10.04 29.21
N GLY A 125 1.88 11.06 29.00
CA GLY A 125 3.28 11.06 29.44
C GLY A 125 4.16 10.05 28.68
N THR A 126 3.68 9.54 27.55
CA THR A 126 4.41 8.61 26.67
C THR A 126 5.55 9.33 25.94
N ILE A 127 5.39 10.64 25.69
CA ILE A 127 6.43 11.53 25.17
C ILE A 127 6.69 12.65 26.19
N SER A 128 7.96 13.01 26.41
CA SER A 128 8.32 14.14 27.27
C SER A 128 8.02 15.47 26.60
N ALA A 129 7.40 16.41 27.32
CA ALA A 129 7.06 17.75 26.83
C ALA A 129 8.27 18.71 26.68
N SER A 130 9.43 18.16 26.31
CA SER A 130 10.73 18.84 26.28
C SER A 130 10.92 19.67 25.00
N ASP A 131 11.78 20.70 25.09
CA ASP A 131 11.73 21.84 24.18
C ASP A 131 12.18 21.57 22.74
N ALA A 132 12.77 20.41 22.44
CA ALA A 132 13.14 20.02 21.07
C ALA A 132 11.96 20.04 20.08
N ASN A 133 10.74 19.70 20.53
CA ASN A 133 9.52 19.80 19.71
C ASN A 133 8.87 21.20 19.78
N LYS A 134 9.19 22.02 20.79
CA LYS A 134 8.66 23.39 20.94
C LYS A 134 9.50 24.46 20.25
N GLN A 135 10.79 24.20 20.02
CA GLN A 135 11.70 25.18 19.43
C GLN A 135 11.40 25.47 17.94
N ILE A 136 10.52 24.69 17.32
CA ILE A 136 9.91 24.93 16.00
C ILE A 136 8.71 25.92 16.08
N LEU A 137 8.09 26.10 17.24
CA LEU A 137 6.86 26.89 17.42
C LEU A 137 7.09 28.36 17.81
N VAL A 138 8.28 28.73 18.32
CA VAL A 138 8.52 30.08 18.88
C VAL A 138 9.90 30.64 18.50
N SER A 139 10.11 30.98 17.22
CA SER A 139 11.09 32.00 16.79
C SER A 139 10.83 32.47 15.35
N GLY A 140 10.28 33.68 15.20
CA GLY A 140 10.49 34.50 14.00
C GLY A 140 9.70 34.15 12.73
N GLY A 141 8.36 34.28 12.74
CA GLY A 141 7.59 34.77 11.59
C GLY A 141 7.51 33.93 10.30
N LEU A 142 8.19 32.79 10.18
CA LEU A 142 8.17 31.93 9.00
C LEU A 142 7.73 30.51 9.37
N TRP A 143 6.62 30.06 8.80
CA TRP A 143 5.98 28.78 9.15
C TRP A 143 6.72 27.60 8.52
N LEU A 144 7.73 27.06 9.21
CA LEU A 144 8.39 25.80 8.83
C LEU A 144 7.73 24.60 9.54
N ARG A 145 7.33 23.61 8.73
CA ARG A 145 6.69 22.31 9.04
C ARG A 145 6.73 21.84 10.50
N CYS A 146 5.54 21.56 11.04
CA CYS A 146 5.37 20.74 12.24
C CYS A 146 6.05 19.38 12.08
N HIS A 147 6.83 18.98 13.09
CA HIS A 147 7.41 17.64 13.17
C HIS A 147 6.48 16.77 14.02
N THR A 148 5.61 15.98 13.37
CA THR A 148 4.72 15.03 14.03
C THR A 148 5.47 13.75 14.39
N CYS A 149 5.23 13.19 15.59
CA CYS A 149 6.05 12.08 16.11
C CYS A 149 5.70 10.72 15.50
N MET A 150 4.49 10.59 14.96
CA MET A 150 4.03 9.38 14.28
C MET A 150 4.35 9.33 12.78
N ASP A 151 4.46 10.47 12.09
CA ASP A 151 4.85 10.51 10.68
C ASP A 151 6.38 10.38 10.59
N LYS A 152 6.86 9.13 10.53
CA LYS A 152 8.29 8.78 10.56
C LYS A 152 8.97 9.00 9.21
N LEU A 153 8.24 8.95 8.09
CA LEU A 153 8.79 9.05 6.74
C LEU A 153 8.69 10.48 6.21
N ASP A 154 9.74 10.97 5.56
CA ASP A 154 9.76 12.37 5.13
C ASP A 154 8.70 12.69 4.06
N VAL A 155 8.36 11.75 3.17
CA VAL A 155 7.21 11.91 2.24
C VAL A 155 5.87 12.10 2.96
N GLU A 156 5.67 11.49 4.13
CA GLU A 156 4.45 11.66 4.93
C GLU A 156 4.35 13.11 5.45
N ARG A 157 5.48 13.61 5.97
CA ARG A 157 5.65 15.02 6.41
C ARG A 157 5.55 16.02 5.26
N GLU A 158 6.02 15.64 4.07
CA GLU A 158 6.01 16.51 2.89
C GLU A 158 4.60 16.72 2.33
N ARG A 159 3.83 15.63 2.23
CA ARG A 159 2.49 15.60 1.64
C ARG A 159 1.35 15.75 2.67
N GLY A 160 1.65 15.77 3.97
CA GLY A 160 0.65 15.87 5.04
C GLY A 160 -0.25 14.63 5.18
N ILE A 161 0.20 13.47 4.68
CA ILE A 161 -0.56 12.22 4.67
C ILE A 161 0.20 11.13 5.42
N THR A 162 -0.48 10.43 6.31
CA THR A 162 -0.01 9.13 6.80
C THR A 162 -0.17 8.10 5.69
N VAL A 163 0.91 7.44 5.31
CA VAL A 163 0.91 6.40 4.28
C VAL A 163 0.88 5.02 4.93
N LYS A 164 1.65 4.81 6.01
CA LYS A 164 1.66 3.55 6.75
C LYS A 164 0.94 3.65 8.08
N ALA A 165 0.22 2.59 8.46
CA ALA A 165 -0.30 2.50 9.81
C ALA A 165 0.84 2.46 10.84
N GLN A 166 0.71 3.20 11.93
CA GLN A 166 1.62 3.17 13.07
C GLN A 166 0.84 2.87 14.34
N THR A 167 1.44 2.10 15.25
CA THR A 167 0.79 1.73 16.51
C THR A 167 1.56 2.25 17.69
N CYS A 168 0.88 2.93 18.61
CA CYS A 168 1.46 3.37 19.87
C CYS A 168 0.66 2.80 21.04
N THR A 169 1.37 2.28 22.03
CA THR A 169 0.81 1.89 23.32
C THR A 169 0.99 3.04 24.30
N MET A 170 -0.02 3.32 25.10
CA MET A 170 -0.05 4.35 26.13
C MET A 170 -0.59 3.76 27.43
N ILE A 171 -0.14 4.28 28.56
CA ILE A 171 -0.68 3.94 29.89
C ILE A 171 -1.40 5.19 30.40
N TYR A 172 -2.67 5.07 30.75
CA TYR A 172 -3.49 6.19 31.23
C TYR A 172 -4.09 5.84 32.59
N ASN A 173 -3.91 6.72 33.58
CA ASN A 173 -4.56 6.55 34.87
C ASN A 173 -5.93 7.24 34.85
N TYR A 174 -7.00 6.47 35.05
CA TYR A 174 -8.36 6.96 35.08
C TYR A 174 -9.03 6.57 36.41
N LYS A 175 -9.53 7.57 37.15
CA LYS A 175 -10.19 7.39 38.47
C LYS A 175 -9.35 6.58 39.49
N GLY A 176 -8.01 6.63 39.36
CA GLY A 176 -7.06 5.91 40.22
C GLY A 176 -6.59 4.55 39.67
N GLU A 177 -7.18 4.05 38.58
CA GLU A 177 -6.81 2.77 37.96
C GLU A 177 -6.00 2.98 36.67
N ASP A 178 -4.99 2.14 36.44
CA ASP A 178 -4.21 2.16 35.19
C ASP A 178 -4.93 1.38 34.07
N TYR A 179 -5.07 2.01 32.90
CA TYR A 179 -5.60 1.45 31.65
C TYR A 179 -4.49 1.36 30.60
N LEU A 180 -4.55 0.31 29.77
CA LEU A 180 -3.63 0.10 28.64
C LEU A 180 -4.35 0.46 27.35
N LEU A 181 -3.86 1.49 26.67
CA LEU A 181 -4.48 2.05 25.47
C LEU A 181 -3.58 1.75 24.26
N HIS A 182 -4.10 1.01 23.28
CA HIS A 182 -3.44 0.78 22.01
C HIS A 182 -4.10 1.67 20.94
N LEU A 183 -3.37 2.69 20.50
CA LEU A 183 -3.74 3.55 19.38
C LEU A 183 -3.17 2.98 18.08
N VAL A 184 -4.03 2.81 17.08
CA VAL A 184 -3.66 2.46 15.70
C VAL A 184 -3.97 3.65 14.79
N ASP A 185 -2.94 4.25 14.23
CA ASP A 185 -3.11 5.36 13.30
C ASP A 185 -3.33 4.86 11.88
N THR A 186 -4.39 5.29 11.20
CA THR A 186 -4.81 4.70 9.91
C THR A 186 -4.67 5.69 8.74
N PRO A 187 -4.24 5.24 7.54
CA PRO A 187 -4.11 6.13 6.38
C PRO A 187 -5.50 6.63 5.93
N GLY A 188 -5.60 7.90 5.54
CA GLY A 188 -6.89 8.53 5.19
C GLY A 188 -7.34 8.36 3.73
N HIS A 189 -6.51 7.77 2.86
CA HIS A 189 -6.75 7.74 1.42
C HIS A 189 -7.24 6.38 0.89
N VAL A 190 -8.09 6.42 -0.14
CA VAL A 190 -8.77 5.25 -0.73
C VAL A 190 -7.80 4.19 -1.28
N ASP A 191 -6.70 4.57 -1.93
CA ASP A 191 -5.63 3.65 -2.37
C ASP A 191 -5.09 2.74 -1.25
N PHE A 192 -5.20 3.15 0.03
CA PHE A 192 -4.75 2.39 1.20
C PHE A 192 -5.92 1.72 1.95
N ARG A 193 -7.10 1.58 1.33
CA ARG A 193 -8.29 0.92 1.93
C ARG A 193 -7.98 -0.46 2.52
N ALA A 194 -7.16 -1.27 1.83
CA ALA A 194 -6.71 -2.56 2.33
C ALA A 194 -5.93 -2.45 3.65
N GLU A 195 -5.26 -1.33 3.92
CA GLU A 195 -4.52 -1.07 5.16
C GLU A 195 -5.45 -0.57 6.27
N VAL A 196 -6.41 0.27 5.90
CA VAL A 196 -7.47 0.76 6.79
C VAL A 196 -8.30 -0.42 7.32
N THR A 197 -8.76 -1.33 6.45
CA THR A 197 -9.53 -2.51 6.87
C THR A 197 -8.73 -3.43 7.81
N ARG A 198 -7.44 -3.67 7.53
CA ARG A 198 -6.54 -4.44 8.42
C ARG A 198 -6.41 -3.79 9.80
N SER A 199 -6.24 -2.47 9.82
CA SER A 199 -6.12 -1.70 11.06
C SER A 199 -7.40 -1.76 11.87
N TYR A 200 -8.57 -1.65 11.23
CA TYR A 200 -9.87 -1.75 11.89
C TYR A 200 -10.10 -3.12 12.52
N ALA A 201 -9.73 -4.21 11.85
CA ALA A 201 -9.76 -5.57 12.43
C ALA A 201 -8.84 -5.75 13.66
N SER A 202 -7.90 -4.82 13.91
CA SER A 202 -7.07 -4.80 15.11
C SER A 202 -7.64 -3.97 16.28
N CYS A 203 -8.69 -3.20 16.04
CA CYS A 203 -9.34 -2.32 17.01
C CYS A 203 -10.62 -2.95 17.61
N GLY A 204 -11.24 -2.22 18.54
CA GLY A 204 -12.62 -2.40 19.01
C GLY A 204 -13.44 -1.09 18.98
N GLY A 205 -12.80 0.05 18.72
CA GLY A 205 -13.45 1.34 18.49
C GLY A 205 -12.64 2.27 17.59
N ALA A 206 -13.25 3.38 17.18
CA ALA A 206 -12.65 4.38 16.30
C ALA A 206 -13.06 5.80 16.70
N LEU A 207 -12.07 6.70 16.79
CA LEU A 207 -12.30 8.14 16.93
C LEU A 207 -12.60 8.74 15.55
N LEU A 208 -13.85 9.13 15.31
CA LEU A 208 -14.31 9.72 14.05
C LEU A 208 -14.05 11.24 14.06
N LEU A 209 -12.96 11.66 13.41
CA LEU A 209 -12.44 13.03 13.45
C LEU A 209 -12.96 13.89 12.30
N VAL A 210 -13.74 14.92 12.64
CA VAL A 210 -14.32 15.89 11.70
C VAL A 210 -13.79 17.29 11.99
N ASP A 211 -13.42 18.04 10.96
CA ASP A 211 -12.96 19.42 11.09
C ASP A 211 -14.15 20.37 11.25
N ALA A 212 -14.18 21.17 12.32
CA ALA A 212 -15.24 22.15 12.59
C ALA A 212 -15.40 23.21 11.48
N SER A 213 -14.36 23.45 10.68
CA SER A 213 -14.36 24.46 9.60
C SER A 213 -14.74 23.90 8.22
N GLN A 214 -14.47 22.60 7.97
CA GLN A 214 -14.75 21.94 6.69
C GLN A 214 -16.01 21.07 6.73
N GLY A 215 -16.42 20.60 7.91
CA GLY A 215 -17.50 19.64 8.09
C GLY A 215 -17.19 18.24 7.58
N ILE A 216 -18.24 17.47 7.31
CA ILE A 216 -18.08 16.09 6.83
C ILE A 216 -17.61 16.09 5.37
N GLN A 217 -16.53 15.35 5.11
CA GLN A 217 -15.91 15.20 3.80
C GLN A 217 -16.07 13.76 3.28
N ALA A 218 -15.89 13.55 1.98
CA ALA A 218 -16.16 12.28 1.30
C ALA A 218 -15.44 11.07 1.93
N GLN A 219 -14.17 11.22 2.29
CA GLN A 219 -13.39 10.14 2.92
C GLN A 219 -13.86 9.86 4.35
N THR A 220 -14.39 10.84 5.08
CA THR A 220 -15.03 10.61 6.38
C THR A 220 -16.22 9.66 6.23
N VAL A 221 -17.05 9.85 5.20
CA VAL A 221 -18.22 9.00 4.92
C VAL A 221 -17.79 7.58 4.54
N SER A 222 -16.87 7.42 3.58
CA SER A 222 -16.37 6.10 3.18
C SER A 222 -15.72 5.34 4.35
N ASN A 223 -14.89 6.02 5.15
CA ASN A 223 -14.24 5.39 6.30
C ASN A 223 -15.21 5.10 7.46
N PHE A 224 -16.26 5.91 7.63
CA PHE A 224 -17.36 5.63 8.58
C PHE A 224 -18.07 4.32 8.22
N HIS A 225 -18.50 4.15 6.97
CA HIS A 225 -19.16 2.91 6.54
C HIS A 225 -18.25 1.68 6.69
N LEU A 226 -16.95 1.82 6.42
CA LEU A 226 -15.99 0.74 6.61
C LEU A 226 -15.78 0.37 8.09
N ALA A 227 -15.79 1.35 8.99
CA ALA A 227 -15.68 1.12 10.44
C ALA A 227 -16.98 0.54 11.03
N PHE A 228 -18.14 1.00 10.55
CA PHE A 228 -19.46 0.46 10.88
C PHE A 228 -19.61 -1.00 10.43
N ALA A 229 -19.15 -1.34 9.22
CA ALA A 229 -19.13 -2.72 8.71
C ALA A 229 -18.15 -3.66 9.45
N GLN A 230 -17.36 -3.15 10.39
CA GLN A 230 -16.48 -3.91 11.28
C GLN A 230 -16.95 -3.89 12.75
N ASP A 231 -18.20 -3.46 13.00
CA ASP A 231 -18.82 -3.36 14.32
C ASP A 231 -17.98 -2.55 15.35
N LEU A 232 -17.21 -1.55 14.90
CA LEU A 232 -16.40 -0.71 15.79
C LEU A 232 -17.26 0.32 16.55
N ALA A 233 -16.96 0.50 17.84
CA ALA A 233 -17.55 1.60 18.62
C ALA A 233 -17.06 2.97 18.11
N LEU A 234 -17.95 3.76 17.50
CA LEU A 234 -17.62 5.04 16.88
C LEU A 234 -17.80 6.21 17.86
N ILE A 235 -16.72 6.95 18.11
CA ILE A 235 -16.72 8.12 19.00
C ILE A 235 -16.57 9.38 18.13
N PRO A 236 -17.60 10.24 18.04
CA PRO A 236 -17.51 11.49 17.27
C PRO A 236 -16.60 12.51 17.96
N VAL A 237 -15.63 13.05 17.20
CA VAL A 237 -14.68 14.08 17.67
C VAL A 237 -14.63 15.23 16.66
N VAL A 238 -14.95 16.45 17.12
CA VAL A 238 -14.93 17.66 16.29
C VAL A 238 -13.65 18.45 16.60
N ASN A 239 -12.76 18.57 15.62
CA ASN A 239 -11.44 19.20 15.73
C ASN A 239 -11.44 20.66 15.24
N LYS A 240 -10.34 21.37 15.49
CA LYS A 240 -10.05 22.74 15.01
C LYS A 240 -11.05 23.81 15.47
N ILE A 241 -11.67 23.63 16.64
CA ILE A 241 -12.55 24.65 17.26
C ILE A 241 -11.83 25.98 17.61
N ASP A 242 -10.52 26.07 17.41
CA ASP A 242 -9.72 27.30 17.54
C ASP A 242 -9.76 28.19 16.29
N MET A 243 -10.23 27.69 15.15
CA MET A 243 -10.30 28.48 13.91
C MET A 243 -11.48 29.47 13.94
N PRO A 244 -11.31 30.71 13.46
CA PRO A 244 -12.40 31.69 13.37
C PRO A 244 -13.48 31.29 12.35
N SER A 245 -13.18 30.35 11.47
CA SER A 245 -14.11 29.73 10.50
C SER A 245 -14.75 28.43 11.01
N ALA A 246 -14.60 28.07 12.29
CA ALA A 246 -15.20 26.88 12.87
C ALA A 246 -16.71 27.06 13.11
N ASP A 247 -17.52 26.20 12.50
CA ASP A 247 -18.99 26.18 12.59
C ASP A 247 -19.46 24.89 13.26
N VAL A 248 -19.24 24.81 14.57
CA VAL A 248 -19.54 23.61 15.37
C VAL A 248 -21.03 23.19 15.30
N PRO A 249 -22.03 24.09 15.42
CA PRO A 249 -23.44 23.69 15.37
C PRO A 249 -23.80 22.98 14.06
N ARG A 250 -23.35 23.52 12.91
CA ARG A 250 -23.56 22.90 11.60
C ARG A 250 -22.92 21.53 11.50
N VAL A 251 -21.69 21.36 12.00
CA VAL A 251 -21.01 20.05 11.94
C VAL A 251 -21.71 19.01 12.80
N LEU A 252 -22.24 19.39 13.97
CA LEU A 252 -23.05 18.50 14.81
C LEU A 252 -24.35 18.07 14.12
N GLU A 253 -25.07 19.01 13.48
CA GLU A 253 -26.27 18.70 12.68
C GLU A 253 -25.95 17.79 11.48
N GLN A 254 -24.81 18.01 10.81
CA GLN A 254 -24.33 17.14 9.74
C GLN A 254 -24.02 15.72 10.24
N MET A 255 -23.41 15.57 11.43
CA MET A 255 -23.11 14.24 12.01
C MET A 255 -24.38 13.49 12.40
N GLN A 256 -25.38 14.18 12.97
CA GLN A 256 -26.68 13.59 13.24
C GLN A 256 -27.41 13.16 11.96
N THR A 257 -27.39 14.00 10.92
CA THR A 257 -28.11 13.74 9.66
C THR A 257 -27.43 12.68 8.79
N SER A 258 -26.10 12.59 8.81
CA SER A 258 -25.33 11.73 7.89
C SER A 258 -24.92 10.40 8.50
N PHE A 259 -24.75 10.34 9.82
CA PHE A 259 -24.20 9.18 10.53
C PHE A 259 -25.11 8.66 11.65
N GLU A 260 -26.27 9.29 11.87
CA GLU A 260 -27.22 8.96 12.96
C GLU A 260 -26.59 8.98 14.38
N LEU A 261 -25.44 9.66 14.54
CA LEU A 261 -24.73 9.81 15.81
C LEU A 261 -25.35 10.93 16.65
N GLU A 262 -25.55 10.71 17.94
CA GLU A 262 -26.09 11.76 18.82
C GLU A 262 -25.09 12.93 19.00
N PRO A 263 -25.49 14.19 18.75
CA PRO A 263 -24.65 15.37 18.98
C PRO A 263 -24.11 15.52 20.41
N SER A 264 -24.85 14.99 21.39
CA SER A 264 -24.50 14.93 22.82
C SER A 264 -23.19 14.17 23.09
N SER A 265 -22.87 13.19 22.26
CA SER A 265 -21.69 12.31 22.40
C SER A 265 -20.41 12.91 21.82
N ALA A 266 -20.51 14.01 21.06
CA ALA A 266 -19.39 14.57 20.30
C ALA A 266 -18.40 15.36 21.17
N VAL A 267 -17.12 14.96 21.15
CA VAL A 267 -16.07 15.64 21.90
C VAL A 267 -15.50 16.80 21.08
N LEU A 268 -15.75 18.03 21.53
CA LEU A 268 -15.28 19.26 20.88
C LEU A 268 -13.84 19.60 21.32
N VAL A 269 -12.87 19.54 20.40
CA VAL A 269 -11.43 19.68 20.69
C VAL A 269 -10.67 20.57 19.70
N SER A 270 -9.49 21.01 20.12
CA SER A 270 -8.47 21.58 19.22
C SER A 270 -7.15 20.87 19.46
N ALA A 271 -6.77 19.98 18.54
CA ALA A 271 -5.48 19.28 18.57
C ALA A 271 -4.29 20.27 18.52
N LYS A 272 -4.45 21.40 17.80
CA LYS A 272 -3.42 22.43 17.68
C LYS A 272 -3.11 23.09 19.02
N THR A 273 -4.14 23.57 19.72
CA THR A 273 -3.99 24.28 21.01
C THR A 273 -3.93 23.34 22.22
N GLY A 274 -4.32 22.07 22.06
CA GLY A 274 -4.49 21.11 23.16
C GLY A 274 -5.82 21.24 23.91
N LYS A 275 -6.68 22.23 23.57
CA LYS A 275 -7.94 22.48 24.26
C LYS A 275 -8.88 21.27 24.17
N ASN A 276 -9.40 20.84 25.32
CA ASN A 276 -10.30 19.70 25.53
C ASN A 276 -9.78 18.31 25.12
N VAL A 277 -8.55 18.15 24.60
CA VAL A 277 -8.04 16.85 24.14
C VAL A 277 -7.99 15.83 25.29
N ALA A 278 -7.73 16.27 26.52
CA ALA A 278 -7.75 15.42 27.71
C ALA A 278 -9.10 14.74 27.98
N ASN A 279 -10.21 15.29 27.47
CA ASN A 279 -11.56 14.72 27.64
C ASN A 279 -11.82 13.52 26.71
N ILE A 280 -10.99 13.31 25.68
CA ILE A 280 -11.12 12.15 24.78
C ILE A 280 -10.77 10.85 25.52
N LEU A 281 -9.72 10.84 26.35
CA LEU A 281 -9.23 9.63 27.01
C LEU A 281 -10.28 8.99 27.96
N PRO A 282 -11.01 9.75 28.81
CA PRO A 282 -12.17 9.24 29.54
C PRO A 282 -13.24 8.62 28.65
N VAL A 283 -13.62 9.30 27.57
CA VAL A 283 -14.68 8.83 26.64
C VAL A 283 -14.25 7.54 25.94
N VAL A 284 -12.98 7.41 25.56
CA VAL A 284 -12.41 6.16 25.02
C VAL A 284 -12.49 5.02 26.04
N VAL A 285 -12.16 5.27 27.31
CA VAL A 285 -12.22 4.24 28.36
C VAL A 285 -13.66 3.77 28.62
N GLU A 286 -14.63 4.69 28.58
CA GLU A 286 -16.05 4.41 28.88
C GLU A 286 -16.85 3.86 27.68
N GLN A 287 -16.55 4.26 26.44
CA GLN A 287 -17.31 3.85 25.24
C GLN A 287 -16.67 2.73 24.41
N VAL A 288 -15.33 2.60 24.36
CA VAL A 288 -14.70 1.53 23.59
C VAL A 288 -14.77 0.22 24.38
N PRO A 289 -15.22 -0.91 23.78
CA PRO A 289 -15.23 -2.20 24.46
C PRO A 289 -13.80 -2.71 24.76
N HIS A 290 -13.66 -3.46 25.85
CA HIS A 290 -12.42 -4.18 26.11
C HIS A 290 -12.25 -5.34 25.10
N PRO A 291 -11.01 -5.75 24.77
CA PRO A 291 -10.81 -6.93 23.93
C PRO A 291 -11.36 -8.19 24.61
N VAL A 292 -11.90 -9.09 23.80
CA VAL A 292 -12.40 -10.41 24.21
C VAL A 292 -11.35 -11.46 23.86
N GLY A 293 -10.82 -12.15 24.87
CA GLY A 293 -9.76 -13.14 24.70
C GLY A 293 -9.37 -13.81 26.02
N GLU A 294 -8.89 -15.05 25.97
CA GLU A 294 -8.43 -15.78 27.17
C GLU A 294 -6.97 -16.21 27.05
N ILE A 295 -6.22 -16.07 28.14
CA ILE A 295 -4.79 -16.42 28.21
C ILE A 295 -4.57 -17.95 28.23
N SER A 296 -5.58 -18.72 28.64
CA SER A 296 -5.59 -20.19 28.72
C SER A 296 -5.84 -20.88 27.37
N LYS A 297 -6.43 -20.17 26.40
CA LYS A 297 -6.75 -20.71 25.08
C LYS A 297 -5.48 -20.90 24.23
N PRO A 298 -5.51 -21.81 23.22
CA PRO A 298 -4.40 -21.95 22.29
C PRO A 298 -4.10 -20.60 21.61
N LEU A 299 -2.81 -20.34 21.41
CA LEU A 299 -2.33 -19.05 20.91
C LEU A 299 -2.96 -18.72 19.56
N ARG A 300 -3.57 -17.54 19.46
CA ARG A 300 -4.16 -17.05 18.22
C ARG A 300 -3.76 -15.59 18.01
N ILE A 301 -2.83 -15.39 17.08
CA ILE A 301 -2.25 -14.10 16.73
C ILE A 301 -2.68 -13.73 15.31
N LEU A 302 -3.14 -12.50 15.08
CA LEU A 302 -3.40 -11.94 13.76
C LEU A 302 -2.24 -11.04 13.33
N LEU A 303 -1.71 -11.25 12.11
CA LEU A 303 -0.77 -10.32 11.51
C LEU A 303 -1.50 -9.08 10.95
N VAL A 304 -1.22 -7.91 11.54
CA VAL A 304 -1.84 -6.62 11.17
C VAL A 304 -1.02 -5.92 10.10
N ASP A 305 0.29 -5.81 10.32
CA ASP A 305 1.24 -5.18 9.40
C ASP A 305 2.66 -5.79 9.54
N SER A 306 3.60 -5.40 8.67
CA SER A 306 5.01 -5.77 8.79
C SER A 306 5.92 -4.70 8.19
N TRP A 307 7.12 -4.54 8.75
CA TRP A 307 8.19 -3.77 8.13
C TRP A 307 9.52 -4.52 8.18
N TYR A 308 10.49 -4.07 7.39
CA TYR A 308 11.82 -4.66 7.37
C TYR A 308 12.80 -3.85 8.23
N ASP A 309 13.61 -4.55 9.03
CA ASP A 309 14.74 -4.00 9.77
C ASP A 309 16.04 -4.67 9.32
N ASN A 310 17.10 -3.88 9.13
CA ASN A 310 18.37 -4.35 8.58
C ASN A 310 19.11 -5.37 9.47
N PHE A 311 18.82 -5.41 10.77
CA PHE A 311 19.47 -6.29 11.75
C PHE A 311 18.56 -7.42 12.22
N ARG A 312 17.27 -7.13 12.41
CA ARG A 312 16.25 -8.07 12.94
C ARG A 312 15.50 -8.81 11.82
N GLY A 313 15.61 -8.37 10.58
CA GLY A 313 14.85 -8.89 9.43
C GLY A 313 13.41 -8.38 9.45
N VAL A 314 12.46 -9.19 8.99
CA VAL A 314 11.03 -8.81 9.00
C VAL A 314 10.51 -8.75 10.45
N ILE A 315 10.03 -7.58 10.85
CA ILE A 315 9.32 -7.37 12.10
C ILE A 315 7.81 -7.37 11.81
N LEU A 316 7.07 -8.15 12.58
CA LEU A 316 5.64 -8.35 12.45
C LEU A 316 4.90 -7.51 13.50
N LEU A 317 3.95 -6.67 13.08
CA LEU A 317 2.97 -6.05 13.95
C LEU A 317 1.78 -6.98 14.12
N VAL A 318 1.47 -7.35 15.36
CA VAL A 318 0.46 -8.36 15.64
C VAL A 318 -0.53 -7.96 16.71
N ARG A 319 -1.76 -8.47 16.60
CA ARG A 319 -2.76 -8.49 17.67
C ARG A 319 -2.88 -9.91 18.22
N VAL A 320 -2.66 -10.08 19.52
CA VAL A 320 -2.94 -11.35 20.19
C VAL A 320 -4.41 -11.38 20.58
N PHE A 321 -5.18 -12.33 20.04
CA PHE A 321 -6.58 -12.52 20.41
C PHE A 321 -6.71 -13.50 21.58
N ASP A 322 -6.05 -14.65 21.49
CA ASP A 322 -6.08 -15.69 22.53
C ASP A 322 -4.66 -16.18 22.86
N GLY A 323 -4.50 -16.68 24.08
CA GLY A 323 -3.25 -17.22 24.59
C GLY A 323 -2.23 -16.16 25.02
N GLN A 324 -0.96 -16.55 24.95
CA GLN A 324 0.21 -15.73 25.22
C GLN A 324 1.40 -16.22 24.39
N VAL A 325 2.35 -15.33 24.08
CA VAL A 325 3.57 -15.66 23.32
C VAL A 325 4.81 -15.06 23.99
N LYS A 326 5.92 -15.80 23.95
CA LYS A 326 7.19 -15.48 24.60
C LYS A 326 8.37 -15.71 23.64
N ALA A 327 9.50 -15.09 23.96
CA ALA A 327 10.77 -15.42 23.31
C ALA A 327 11.10 -16.93 23.50
N GLY A 328 11.46 -17.60 22.41
CA GLY A 328 11.72 -19.05 22.35
C GLY A 328 10.52 -19.92 21.94
N ASP A 329 9.29 -19.38 21.85
CA ASP A 329 8.12 -20.15 21.42
C ASP A 329 8.19 -20.51 19.93
N ASN A 330 7.69 -21.69 19.57
CA ASN A 330 7.58 -22.15 18.18
C ASN A 330 6.19 -21.82 17.63
N LEU A 331 6.14 -20.93 16.63
CA LEU A 331 4.91 -20.57 15.93
C LEU A 331 4.84 -21.23 14.55
N ILE A 332 3.62 -21.42 14.05
CA ILE A 332 3.33 -21.79 12.67
C ILE A 332 2.37 -20.78 12.05
N SER A 333 2.66 -20.42 10.79
CA SER A 333 1.81 -19.62 9.90
C SER A 333 0.73 -20.51 9.27
N PHE A 334 -0.55 -20.13 9.36
CA PHE A 334 -1.63 -20.85 8.68
C PHE A 334 -1.59 -20.65 7.16
N ALA A 335 -1.19 -19.48 6.67
CA ALA A 335 -1.19 -19.14 5.24
C ALA A 335 0.02 -19.66 4.45
N THR A 336 1.12 -20.04 5.13
CA THR A 336 2.33 -20.60 4.48
C THR A 336 2.72 -21.99 5.00
N GLY A 337 2.24 -22.40 6.17
CA GLY A 337 2.67 -23.64 6.84
C GLY A 337 4.11 -23.60 7.40
N HIS A 338 4.80 -22.46 7.30
CA HIS A 338 6.17 -22.31 7.79
C HIS A 338 6.21 -22.17 9.31
N LYS A 339 7.22 -22.81 9.92
CA LYS A 339 7.48 -22.83 11.36
C LYS A 339 8.62 -21.87 11.69
N TYR A 340 8.40 -21.03 12.71
CA TYR A 340 9.33 -19.98 13.13
C TYR A 340 9.54 -20.03 14.64
N ILE A 341 10.75 -19.64 15.08
CA ILE A 341 11.09 -19.51 16.50
C ILE A 341 11.04 -18.03 16.85
N VAL A 342 10.25 -17.65 17.87
CA VAL A 342 10.14 -16.27 18.34
C VAL A 342 11.48 -15.83 18.94
N GLY A 343 12.08 -14.78 18.37
CA GLY A 343 13.33 -14.20 18.90
C GLY A 343 13.06 -13.26 20.07
N GLU A 344 12.15 -12.30 19.85
CA GLU A 344 11.77 -11.26 20.81
C GLU A 344 10.30 -10.89 20.60
N VAL A 345 9.65 -10.47 21.67
CA VAL A 345 8.31 -9.88 21.65
C VAL A 345 8.37 -8.52 22.34
N GLY A 346 7.52 -7.57 21.95
CA GLY A 346 7.52 -6.26 22.58
C GLY A 346 6.34 -5.38 22.18
N ILE A 347 6.33 -4.15 22.68
CA ILE A 347 5.32 -3.14 22.37
C ILE A 347 5.99 -1.85 21.88
N GLN A 348 5.26 -0.99 21.16
CA GLN A 348 5.72 0.36 20.84
C GLN A 348 5.25 1.32 21.94
N TYR A 349 6.17 1.86 22.74
CA TYR A 349 5.91 2.80 23.84
C TYR A 349 7.03 3.86 23.92
N PRO A 350 6.92 4.99 23.21
CA PRO A 350 6.45 5.06 21.82
C PRO A 350 7.45 4.39 20.85
N ASN A 351 8.70 4.21 21.27
CA ASN A 351 9.71 3.40 20.58
C ASN A 351 9.53 1.92 20.91
N ALA A 352 10.20 1.04 20.16
CA ALA A 352 10.13 -0.41 20.41
C ALA A 352 10.76 -0.78 21.77
N VAL A 353 9.93 -1.23 22.72
CA VAL A 353 10.35 -1.72 24.04
C VAL A 353 10.14 -3.24 24.09
N PRO A 354 11.17 -4.06 24.35
CA PRO A 354 11.01 -5.51 24.49
C PRO A 354 10.21 -5.85 25.75
N GLN A 355 9.50 -6.97 25.72
CA GLN A 355 8.71 -7.53 26.82
C GLN A 355 9.02 -9.03 26.95
N SER A 356 8.81 -9.64 28.12
CA SER A 356 8.98 -11.09 28.27
C SER A 356 7.80 -11.90 27.72
N VAL A 357 6.60 -11.31 27.65
CA VAL A 357 5.35 -11.95 27.21
C VAL A 357 4.45 -10.94 26.52
N LEU A 358 3.83 -11.30 25.39
CA LEU A 358 2.61 -10.65 24.89
C LEU A 358 1.39 -11.53 25.23
N ARG A 359 0.31 -10.91 25.71
CA ARG A 359 -0.91 -11.55 26.22
C ARG A 359 -2.12 -11.25 25.34
N ALA A 360 -3.14 -12.10 25.39
CA ALA A 360 -4.47 -11.84 24.81
C ALA A 360 -4.95 -10.40 25.04
N GLY A 361 -5.46 -9.78 23.97
CA GLY A 361 -5.90 -8.38 23.91
C GLY A 361 -4.83 -7.38 23.46
N GLN A 362 -3.54 -7.66 23.67
CA GLN A 362 -2.47 -6.72 23.39
C GLN A 362 -2.12 -6.61 21.90
N VAL A 363 -1.71 -5.40 21.49
CA VAL A 363 -1.06 -5.13 20.20
C VAL A 363 0.44 -4.91 20.44
N GLY A 364 1.28 -5.61 19.68
CA GLY A 364 2.72 -5.60 19.87
C GLY A 364 3.49 -6.02 18.62
N TYR A 365 4.82 -6.03 18.71
CA TYR A 365 5.68 -6.52 17.64
C TYR A 365 6.33 -7.86 18.01
N ILE A 366 6.62 -8.66 16.99
CA ILE A 366 7.36 -9.92 17.07
C ILE A 366 8.40 -9.94 15.96
N TYR A 367 9.61 -10.41 16.25
CA TYR A 367 10.54 -10.88 15.22
C TYR A 367 11.04 -12.29 15.53
N PHE A 368 11.43 -13.02 14.48
CA PHE A 368 11.86 -14.41 14.57
C PHE A 368 13.39 -14.53 14.62
N ASN A 369 13.90 -15.60 15.22
CA ASN A 369 15.33 -15.92 15.23
C ASN A 369 15.56 -17.40 14.88
N PRO A 370 16.05 -17.74 13.67
CA PRO A 370 16.50 -16.83 12.61
C PRO A 370 15.36 -16.01 12.00
N GLY A 371 15.69 -14.78 11.59
CA GLY A 371 14.75 -13.85 10.97
C GLY A 371 14.15 -14.39 9.66
N MET A 372 12.90 -14.00 9.39
CA MET A 372 12.20 -14.36 8.15
C MET A 372 12.94 -13.75 6.95
N LYS A 373 13.35 -14.59 6.00
CA LYS A 373 14.25 -14.20 4.90
C LYS A 373 13.57 -13.43 3.77
N ARG A 374 12.26 -13.60 3.61
CA ARG A 374 11.44 -13.00 2.55
C ARG A 374 10.23 -12.33 3.18
N ILE A 375 10.02 -11.06 2.86
CA ILE A 375 8.84 -10.32 3.34
C ILE A 375 7.54 -10.82 2.69
N GLN A 376 7.62 -11.52 1.55
CA GLN A 376 6.47 -12.18 0.92
C GLN A 376 5.92 -13.35 1.77
N ASP A 377 6.72 -13.94 2.65
CA ASP A 377 6.27 -15.05 3.51
C ASP A 377 5.36 -14.54 4.66
N ALA A 378 5.39 -13.24 4.98
CA ALA A 378 4.59 -12.61 6.02
C ALA A 378 3.18 -12.22 5.53
N LYS A 379 2.33 -13.17 5.13
CA LYS A 379 1.01 -12.83 4.54
C LYS A 379 0.12 -12.03 5.49
N LEU A 380 -0.42 -10.89 5.04
CA LEU A 380 -1.20 -9.98 5.88
C LEU A 380 -2.57 -10.59 6.20
N GLY A 381 -3.00 -10.51 7.46
CA GLY A 381 -4.15 -11.28 7.96
C GLY A 381 -3.88 -12.77 8.18
N ASP A 382 -2.65 -13.24 8.00
CA ASP A 382 -2.29 -14.58 8.42
C ASP A 382 -2.48 -14.74 9.93
N THR A 383 -2.88 -15.95 10.31
CA THR A 383 -3.02 -16.36 11.71
C THR A 383 -1.77 -17.13 12.11
N PHE A 384 -1.14 -16.75 13.21
CA PHE A 384 -0.06 -17.52 13.82
C PHE A 384 -0.58 -18.24 15.08
N THR A 385 -0.20 -19.51 15.23
CA THR A 385 -0.49 -20.32 16.42
C THR A 385 0.75 -21.09 16.89
N THR A 386 0.70 -21.66 18.09
CA THR A 386 1.76 -22.55 18.59
C THR A 386 1.75 -23.86 17.82
N VAL A 387 2.94 -24.35 17.40
CA VAL A 387 3.08 -25.64 16.71
C VAL A 387 2.38 -26.76 17.49
N GLY A 388 1.50 -27.52 16.82
CA GLY A 388 0.68 -28.57 17.43
C GLY A 388 -0.70 -28.15 17.93
N SER A 389 -1.07 -26.86 17.85
CA SER A 389 -2.44 -26.36 18.08
C SER A 389 -3.25 -26.16 16.79
N GLU A 390 -2.69 -26.58 15.65
CA GLU A 390 -3.18 -26.35 14.29
C GLU A 390 -4.63 -26.84 14.08
N ASP A 391 -4.97 -28.04 14.56
CA ASP A 391 -6.31 -28.62 14.43
C ASP A 391 -7.38 -27.97 15.34
N ILE A 392 -6.96 -27.19 16.35
CA ILE A 392 -7.83 -26.60 17.37
C ILE A 392 -8.18 -25.15 17.01
N VAL A 393 -7.27 -24.44 16.37
CA VAL A 393 -7.40 -23.00 16.07
C VAL A 393 -8.00 -22.79 14.68
N LYS A 394 -9.19 -22.19 14.63
CA LYS A 394 -9.73 -21.68 13.37
C LYS A 394 -9.01 -20.40 12.98
N ALA A 395 -8.36 -20.42 11.81
CA ALA A 395 -7.76 -19.23 11.20
C ALA A 395 -8.81 -18.12 10.98
N TYR A 396 -8.39 -16.87 11.06
CA TYR A 396 -9.20 -15.74 10.63
C TYR A 396 -9.46 -15.78 9.12
N SER A 397 -10.48 -15.06 8.67
CA SER A 397 -10.65 -14.75 7.25
C SER A 397 -9.43 -13.96 6.78
N GLY A 398 -8.50 -14.62 6.08
CA GLY A 398 -7.32 -13.96 5.53
C GLY A 398 -7.71 -12.83 4.58
N PHE A 399 -6.91 -11.78 4.52
CA PHE A 399 -7.10 -10.73 3.53
C PHE A 399 -6.67 -11.25 2.15
N GLU A 400 -7.45 -10.94 1.11
CA GLU A 400 -7.03 -11.17 -0.26
C GLU A 400 -5.86 -10.21 -0.58
N GLU A 401 -4.80 -10.73 -1.21
CA GLU A 401 -3.66 -9.90 -1.60
C GLU A 401 -4.08 -8.93 -2.72
N PRO A 402 -3.95 -7.61 -2.53
CA PRO A 402 -4.43 -6.64 -3.50
C PRO A 402 -3.56 -6.70 -4.76
N LYS A 403 -4.20 -6.95 -5.91
CA LYS A 403 -3.51 -7.10 -7.19
C LYS A 403 -3.07 -5.73 -7.73
N PRO A 404 -1.86 -5.60 -8.29
CA PRO A 404 -1.42 -4.35 -8.92
C PRO A 404 -2.18 -4.12 -10.23
N MET A 405 -2.81 -2.96 -10.36
CA MET A 405 -3.56 -2.55 -11.56
C MET A 405 -2.76 -1.58 -12.45
N VAL A 406 -1.74 -0.91 -11.89
CA VAL A 406 -1.05 0.23 -12.52
C VAL A 406 0.43 -0.07 -12.68
N PHE A 407 0.95 -0.11 -13.90
CA PHE A 407 2.35 -0.45 -14.19
C PHE A 407 3.12 0.72 -14.79
N VAL A 408 4.32 0.96 -14.25
CA VAL A 408 5.25 2.02 -14.64
C VAL A 408 6.63 1.39 -14.86
N ALA A 409 7.39 1.87 -15.84
CA ALA A 409 8.80 1.54 -15.96
C ALA A 409 9.67 2.67 -15.38
N ALA A 410 10.68 2.30 -14.61
CA ALA A 410 11.69 3.20 -14.05
C ALA A 410 13.06 2.83 -14.63
N PHE A 411 13.72 3.81 -15.24
CA PHE A 411 15.04 3.71 -15.83
C PHE A 411 15.99 4.71 -15.15
N PRO A 412 17.26 4.36 -14.91
CA PRO A 412 18.23 5.33 -14.44
C PRO A 412 18.61 6.27 -15.59
N THR A 413 18.97 7.52 -15.29
CA THR A 413 19.50 8.43 -16.32
C THR A 413 20.84 7.90 -16.84
N ASP A 414 21.79 7.57 -15.97
CA ASP A 414 23.01 6.86 -16.36
C ASP A 414 22.87 5.35 -16.12
N GLN A 415 23.27 4.54 -17.11
CA GLN A 415 23.31 3.08 -16.96
C GLN A 415 24.31 2.62 -15.90
N GLY A 416 25.32 3.43 -15.56
CA GLY A 416 26.20 3.18 -14.42
C GLY A 416 25.47 3.07 -13.08
N ASP A 417 24.34 3.77 -12.92
CA ASP A 417 23.52 3.76 -11.70
C ASP A 417 22.50 2.60 -11.65
N TYR A 418 22.42 1.72 -12.65
CA TYR A 418 21.41 0.64 -12.69
C TYR A 418 21.44 -0.26 -11.44
N THR A 419 22.64 -0.65 -10.98
CA THR A 419 22.79 -1.49 -9.78
C THR A 419 22.27 -0.76 -8.53
N ARG A 420 22.62 0.52 -8.40
CA ARG A 420 22.19 1.37 -7.28
C ARG A 420 20.67 1.61 -7.29
N LEU A 421 20.07 1.76 -8.47
CA LEU A 421 18.62 1.83 -8.64
C LEU A 421 17.95 0.50 -8.24
N ALA A 422 18.50 -0.63 -8.68
CA ALA A 422 17.99 -1.97 -8.37
C ALA A 422 18.00 -2.28 -6.87
N ASP A 423 19.12 -1.99 -6.19
CA ASP A 423 19.29 -2.24 -4.76
C ASP A 423 18.26 -1.47 -3.93
N SER A 424 17.98 -0.22 -4.28
CA SER A 424 17.08 0.62 -3.50
C SER A 424 15.61 0.52 -3.88
N ILE A 425 15.28 0.21 -5.14
CA ILE A 425 13.94 -0.29 -5.47
C ILE A 425 13.67 -1.55 -4.62
N SER A 426 14.67 -2.43 -4.47
CA SER A 426 14.53 -3.61 -3.60
C SER A 426 14.36 -3.22 -2.13
N GLN A 427 15.14 -2.28 -1.58
CA GLN A 427 14.97 -1.79 -0.20
C GLN A 427 13.61 -1.12 0.03
N LEU A 428 13.10 -0.34 -0.92
CA LEU A 428 11.77 0.25 -0.84
C LEU A 428 10.66 -0.80 -0.86
N VAL A 429 10.79 -1.85 -1.68
CA VAL A 429 9.82 -2.96 -1.74
C VAL A 429 9.91 -3.91 -0.54
N LEU A 430 11.03 -3.96 0.19
CA LEU A 430 11.04 -4.58 1.52
C LEU A 430 10.08 -3.87 2.48
N ASN A 431 9.86 -2.56 2.32
CA ASN A 431 8.88 -1.82 3.09
C ASN A 431 7.49 -1.78 2.43
N ASP A 432 7.38 -1.75 1.11
CA ASP A 432 6.10 -1.76 0.39
C ASP A 432 5.88 -3.04 -0.41
N ARG A 433 5.10 -3.93 0.19
CA ARG A 433 4.83 -5.29 -0.32
C ARG A 433 3.78 -5.31 -1.42
N SER A 434 3.07 -4.20 -1.61
CA SER A 434 2.03 -4.07 -2.63
C SER A 434 2.61 -3.70 -4.01
N VAL A 435 3.92 -3.44 -4.05
CA VAL A 435 4.67 -3.18 -5.28
C VAL A 435 5.23 -4.47 -5.85
N THR A 436 4.93 -4.75 -7.12
CA THR A 436 5.52 -5.88 -7.86
C THR A 436 6.71 -5.43 -8.70
N LEU A 437 7.79 -6.22 -8.70
CA LEU A 437 9.03 -5.93 -9.42
C LEU A 437 9.27 -6.92 -10.56
N GLN A 438 9.53 -6.41 -11.75
CA GLN A 438 10.08 -7.17 -12.88
C GLN A 438 11.20 -6.37 -13.54
N LYS A 439 12.13 -7.05 -14.23
CA LYS A 439 13.18 -6.38 -15.01
C LYS A 439 12.60 -5.94 -16.35
N ASP A 440 13.00 -4.76 -16.82
CA ASP A 440 12.55 -4.18 -18.08
C ASP A 440 13.76 -3.73 -18.93
N TYR A 441 13.58 -3.57 -20.23
CA TYR A 441 14.61 -3.12 -21.16
C TYR A 441 14.02 -2.26 -22.28
N SER A 442 14.74 -1.19 -22.63
CA SER A 442 14.37 -0.24 -23.68
C SER A 442 15.57 0.04 -24.56
N GLU A 443 15.40 0.06 -25.89
CA GLU A 443 16.47 0.44 -26.82
C GLU A 443 16.96 1.88 -26.59
N ALA A 444 16.08 2.77 -26.12
CA ALA A 444 16.38 4.19 -25.90
C ALA A 444 16.91 4.50 -24.49
N LEU A 445 16.47 3.76 -23.48
CA LEU A 445 16.77 4.03 -22.06
C LEU A 445 17.59 2.92 -21.36
N GLY A 446 17.96 1.86 -22.08
CA GLY A 446 18.74 0.74 -21.54
C GLY A 446 17.96 -0.14 -20.57
N ALA A 447 18.65 -0.68 -19.56
CA ALA A 447 18.07 -1.56 -18.56
C ALA A 447 17.28 -0.75 -17.50
N GLY A 448 16.15 -1.30 -17.07
CA GLY A 448 15.27 -0.68 -16.07
C GLY A 448 14.47 -1.70 -15.27
N TRP A 449 13.45 -1.20 -14.58
CA TRP A 449 12.55 -1.98 -13.73
C TRP A 449 11.10 -1.61 -14.01
N ARG A 450 10.27 -2.64 -14.21
CA ARG A 450 8.82 -2.53 -14.27
C ARG A 450 8.26 -2.66 -12.85
N LEU A 451 7.57 -1.62 -12.41
CA LEU A 451 6.95 -1.49 -11.09
C LEU A 451 5.43 -1.56 -11.25
N GLY A 452 4.78 -2.52 -10.61
CA GLY A 452 3.32 -2.60 -10.54
C GLY A 452 2.80 -2.09 -9.19
N PHE A 453 1.76 -1.26 -9.21
CA PHE A 453 1.16 -0.57 -8.07
C PHE A 453 -0.35 -0.82 -8.00
N LEU A 454 -0.91 -0.69 -6.80
CA LEU A 454 -2.37 -0.77 -6.58
C LEU A 454 -3.13 0.35 -7.31
N GLY A 455 -2.65 1.59 -7.20
CA GLY A 455 -3.35 2.79 -7.69
C GLY A 455 -2.40 3.92 -8.06
N SER A 456 -2.96 5.01 -8.58
CA SER A 456 -2.21 6.17 -9.08
C SER A 456 -1.61 7.03 -7.97
N LEU A 457 -2.25 7.16 -6.80
CA LEU A 457 -1.63 7.85 -5.66
C LEU A 457 -0.49 7.00 -5.12
N HIS A 458 -0.70 5.70 -4.88
CA HIS A 458 0.35 4.79 -4.41
C HIS A 458 1.59 4.88 -5.33
N CYS A 459 1.40 4.80 -6.65
CA CYS A 459 2.47 5.01 -7.60
C CYS A 459 3.19 6.37 -7.40
N SER A 460 2.44 7.48 -7.29
CA SER A 460 3.04 8.82 -7.08
C SER A 460 3.82 8.96 -5.77
N VAL A 461 3.38 8.29 -4.70
CA VAL A 461 4.06 8.31 -3.39
C VAL A 461 5.37 7.51 -3.47
N PHE A 462 5.35 6.36 -4.13
CA PHE A 462 6.56 5.56 -4.35
C PHE A 462 7.57 6.30 -5.25
N GLN A 463 7.10 6.97 -6.31
CA GLN A 463 7.94 7.80 -7.17
C GLN A 463 8.64 8.93 -6.40
N ASP A 464 7.94 9.59 -5.47
CA ASP A 464 8.54 10.66 -4.67
C ASP A 464 9.52 10.12 -3.62
N ARG A 465 9.21 8.99 -2.95
CA ARG A 465 10.17 8.30 -2.07
C ARG A 465 11.46 7.96 -2.82
N LEU A 466 11.31 7.31 -3.98
CA LEU A 466 12.43 6.93 -4.83
C LEU A 466 13.27 8.15 -5.24
N LYS A 467 12.65 9.28 -5.62
CA LYS A 467 13.36 10.53 -5.95
C LYS A 467 14.05 11.18 -4.75
N GLN A 468 13.45 11.14 -3.55
CA GLN A 468 14.08 11.68 -2.34
C GLN A 468 15.30 10.85 -1.91
N GLU A 469 15.18 9.53 -1.95
CA GLU A 469 16.26 8.61 -1.53
C GLU A 469 17.39 8.51 -2.57
N HIS A 470 17.09 8.66 -3.88
CA HIS A 470 18.09 8.53 -4.97
C HIS A 470 18.56 9.85 -5.59
N GLY A 471 17.82 10.94 -5.38
CA GLY A 471 18.00 12.17 -6.13
C GLY A 471 17.37 12.11 -7.53
N ALA A 472 17.71 13.10 -8.36
CA ALA A 472 16.99 13.42 -9.59
C ALA A 472 17.38 12.59 -10.84
N SER A 473 18.15 11.51 -10.70
CA SER A 473 18.72 10.72 -11.81
C SER A 473 17.87 9.51 -12.25
N ILE A 474 16.54 9.61 -12.16
CA ILE A 474 15.61 8.54 -12.53
C ILE A 474 14.55 9.07 -13.51
N ILE A 475 14.42 8.38 -14.63
CA ILE A 475 13.38 8.60 -15.64
C ILE A 475 12.26 7.60 -15.36
N ILE A 476 11.07 8.11 -15.09
CA ILE A 476 9.89 7.30 -14.77
C ILE A 476 8.86 7.51 -15.88
N THR A 477 8.41 6.42 -16.51
CA THR A 477 7.42 6.49 -17.59
C THR A 477 6.02 6.76 -17.07
N ASP A 478 5.13 7.15 -17.96
CA ASP A 478 3.71 7.22 -17.64
C ASP A 478 3.15 5.86 -17.19
N PRO A 479 2.15 5.86 -16.30
CA PRO A 479 1.49 4.64 -15.86
C PRO A 479 0.61 4.05 -16.97
N THR A 480 0.58 2.72 -17.02
CA THR A 480 -0.06 1.92 -18.08
C THR A 480 -0.69 0.66 -17.48
N VAL A 481 -1.67 0.08 -18.16
CA VAL A 481 -2.37 -1.13 -17.73
C VAL A 481 -1.98 -2.33 -18.60
N PRO A 482 -2.03 -3.57 -18.08
CA PRO A 482 -1.78 -4.76 -18.89
C PRO A 482 -2.88 -4.92 -19.95
N THR A 483 -2.55 -5.52 -21.08
CA THR A 483 -3.49 -5.81 -22.17
C THR A 483 -3.40 -7.29 -22.54
N ARG A 484 -4.53 -7.95 -22.77
CA ARG A 484 -4.58 -9.37 -23.13
C ARG A 484 -4.88 -9.49 -24.61
N VAL A 485 -4.11 -10.30 -25.32
CA VAL A 485 -4.37 -10.70 -26.71
C VAL A 485 -4.69 -12.18 -26.70
N GLU A 486 -5.85 -12.52 -27.25
CA GLU A 486 -6.23 -13.88 -27.61
C GLU A 486 -5.98 -14.05 -29.11
N TRP A 487 -5.19 -15.05 -29.46
CA TRP A 487 -4.75 -15.28 -30.84
C TRP A 487 -5.74 -16.17 -31.58
N ALA A 488 -5.64 -16.19 -32.92
CA ALA A 488 -6.49 -17.01 -33.78
C ALA A 488 -6.31 -18.53 -33.57
N ASP A 489 -5.28 -18.96 -32.84
CA ASP A 489 -5.05 -20.36 -32.43
C ASP A 489 -5.64 -20.70 -31.04
N GLY A 490 -6.30 -19.73 -30.38
CA GLY A 490 -6.84 -19.86 -29.02
C GLY A 490 -5.82 -19.73 -27.89
N SER A 491 -4.56 -19.39 -28.19
CA SER A 491 -3.58 -19.06 -27.15
C SER A 491 -3.80 -17.65 -26.60
N GLU A 492 -3.46 -17.45 -25.33
CA GLU A 492 -3.62 -16.17 -24.64
C GLU A 492 -2.26 -15.62 -24.20
N THR A 493 -2.01 -14.33 -24.46
CA THR A 493 -0.81 -13.62 -24.00
C THR A 493 -1.17 -12.29 -23.35
N ILE A 494 -0.68 -12.06 -22.13
CA ILE A 494 -0.86 -10.80 -21.39
C ILE A 494 0.39 -9.94 -21.58
N TYR A 495 0.23 -8.86 -22.33
CA TYR A 495 1.26 -7.84 -22.56
C TYR A 495 1.25 -6.81 -21.44
N GLN A 496 2.30 -6.81 -20.62
CA GLN A 496 2.52 -5.78 -19.60
C GLN A 496 3.32 -4.60 -20.16
N ASN A 497 4.19 -4.81 -21.14
CA ASN A 497 4.99 -3.75 -21.78
C ASN A 497 4.34 -3.29 -23.12
N PRO A 498 3.99 -2.01 -23.28
CA PRO A 498 3.48 -1.46 -24.55
C PRO A 498 4.45 -1.57 -25.74
N ALA A 499 5.76 -1.67 -25.49
CA ALA A 499 6.77 -1.85 -26.54
C ALA A 499 6.72 -3.26 -27.14
N GLU A 500 6.45 -4.28 -26.34
CA GLU A 500 6.26 -5.67 -26.79
C GLU A 500 4.89 -5.91 -27.44
N PHE A 501 3.91 -5.03 -27.19
CA PHE A 501 2.58 -5.17 -27.77
C PHE A 501 2.68 -5.21 -29.32
N PRO A 502 2.11 -6.24 -29.95
CA PRO A 502 2.21 -6.47 -31.39
C PRO A 502 1.52 -5.34 -32.17
N SER A 503 2.15 -4.93 -33.26
CA SER A 503 1.52 -3.98 -34.18
C SER A 503 0.32 -4.63 -34.87
N GLN A 504 -0.77 -3.88 -35.08
CA GLN A 504 -1.97 -4.36 -35.80
C GLN A 504 -1.67 -4.87 -37.23
N ASP A 505 -0.47 -4.56 -37.73
CA ASP A 505 0.01 -4.90 -39.06
C ASP A 505 0.69 -6.26 -39.17
N GLU A 506 1.04 -6.89 -38.04
CA GLU A 506 1.63 -8.22 -37.99
C GLU A 506 0.61 -9.29 -38.42
N HIS A 507 1.08 -10.28 -39.16
CA HIS A 507 0.24 -11.38 -39.64
C HIS A 507 -0.46 -12.15 -38.51
N ARG A 508 0.15 -12.21 -37.31
CA ARG A 508 -0.40 -12.88 -36.13
C ARG A 508 -1.63 -12.16 -35.56
N MET A 509 -1.74 -10.83 -35.72
CA MET A 509 -2.90 -10.05 -35.25
C MET A 509 -4.15 -10.23 -36.12
N ARG A 510 -4.04 -10.92 -37.27
CA ARG A 510 -5.20 -11.19 -38.13
C ARG A 510 -6.08 -12.27 -37.51
N GLY A 511 -7.23 -11.86 -37.00
CA GLY A 511 -8.15 -12.74 -36.28
C GLY A 511 -7.87 -12.84 -34.77
N ALA A 512 -6.93 -12.04 -34.24
CA ALA A 512 -6.72 -11.93 -32.81
C ALA A 512 -7.73 -10.96 -32.18
N THR A 513 -8.26 -11.31 -31.01
CA THR A 513 -9.13 -10.45 -30.20
C THR A 513 -8.31 -9.80 -29.09
N VAL A 514 -8.35 -8.47 -29.01
CA VAL A 514 -7.63 -7.69 -27.99
C VAL A 514 -8.60 -7.30 -26.88
N TYR A 515 -8.19 -7.53 -25.64
CA TYR A 515 -8.94 -7.25 -24.42
C TYR A 515 -8.21 -6.21 -23.58
N GLU A 516 -8.97 -5.23 -23.08
CA GLU A 516 -8.51 -4.35 -21.99
C GLU A 516 -9.17 -4.76 -20.67
N PRO A 517 -8.50 -4.53 -19.52
CA PRO A 517 -9.06 -4.79 -18.22
C PRO A 517 -10.09 -3.70 -17.88
N PHE A 518 -11.25 -4.12 -17.41
CA PHE A 518 -12.31 -3.26 -16.90
C PHE A 518 -12.38 -3.38 -15.38
N VAL A 519 -12.79 -2.30 -14.74
CA VAL A 519 -13.06 -2.26 -13.30
C VAL A 519 -14.48 -1.78 -13.05
N THR A 520 -15.17 -2.42 -12.12
CA THR A 520 -16.46 -1.95 -11.62
C THR A 520 -16.19 -0.84 -10.62
N ALA A 521 -16.24 0.40 -11.10
CA ALA A 521 -16.17 1.61 -10.30
C ALA A 521 -17.48 1.81 -9.53
N THR A 522 -17.41 1.76 -8.20
CA THR A 522 -18.49 2.20 -7.31
C THR A 522 -18.19 3.64 -6.90
N ILE A 523 -19.02 4.58 -7.37
CA ILE A 523 -18.87 6.01 -7.11
C ILE A 523 -20.00 6.46 -6.19
N THR A 524 -19.66 6.94 -4.99
CA THR A 524 -20.64 7.49 -4.04
C THR A 524 -20.52 9.01 -4.04
N LEU A 525 -21.61 9.73 -4.26
CA LEU A 525 -21.62 11.19 -4.36
C LEU A 525 -22.97 11.82 -3.93
N PRO A 526 -23.00 13.13 -3.61
CA PRO A 526 -24.25 13.85 -3.42
C PRO A 526 -25.01 14.06 -4.74
N GLU A 527 -26.35 14.01 -4.71
CA GLU A 527 -27.22 14.15 -5.89
C GLU A 527 -26.89 15.40 -6.76
N GLU A 528 -26.53 16.53 -6.12
CA GLU A 528 -26.15 17.78 -6.78
C GLU A 528 -25.11 17.64 -7.91
N TYR A 529 -24.21 16.65 -7.81
CA TYR A 529 -23.09 16.46 -8.74
C TYR A 529 -23.36 15.38 -9.79
N LEU A 530 -24.51 14.71 -9.73
CA LEU A 530 -24.84 13.52 -10.51
C LEU A 530 -24.63 13.69 -12.02
N GLY A 531 -25.25 14.70 -12.63
CA GLY A 531 -25.17 14.90 -14.08
C GLY A 531 -23.73 15.04 -14.60
N ARG A 532 -22.88 15.78 -13.87
CA ARG A 532 -21.47 15.98 -14.24
C ARG A 532 -20.64 14.70 -14.11
N VAL A 533 -20.97 13.84 -13.15
CA VAL A 533 -20.28 12.55 -12.98
C VAL A 533 -20.68 11.57 -14.07
N ILE A 534 -21.96 11.54 -14.48
CA ILE A 534 -22.42 10.75 -15.62
C ILE A 534 -21.70 11.19 -16.91
N GLU A 535 -21.75 12.49 -17.24
CA GLU A 535 -21.02 13.07 -18.40
C GLU A 535 -19.52 12.70 -18.39
N LEU A 536 -18.88 12.76 -17.22
CA LEU A 536 -17.47 12.38 -17.05
C LEU A 536 -17.25 10.88 -17.32
N CYS A 537 -18.09 10.00 -16.77
CA CYS A 537 -17.97 8.55 -16.97
C CYS A 537 -18.22 8.17 -18.44
N GLU A 538 -19.24 8.73 -19.08
CA GLU A 538 -19.51 8.53 -20.50
C GLU A 538 -18.35 9.00 -21.39
N SER A 539 -17.77 10.19 -21.11
CA SER A 539 -16.61 10.71 -21.85
C SER A 539 -15.37 9.79 -21.80
N VAL A 540 -15.35 8.90 -20.81
CA VAL A 540 -14.27 7.96 -20.49
C VAL A 540 -14.57 6.53 -21.01
N ARG A 541 -15.71 6.31 -21.68
CA ARG A 541 -16.24 4.99 -22.09
C ARG A 541 -16.67 4.10 -20.92
N GLY A 542 -17.14 4.69 -19.83
CA GLY A 542 -17.80 3.96 -18.74
C GLY A 542 -19.20 3.50 -19.13
N GLU A 543 -19.54 2.26 -18.83
CA GLU A 543 -20.90 1.71 -18.99
C GLU A 543 -21.62 1.67 -17.64
N GLN A 544 -22.83 2.24 -17.56
CA GLN A 544 -23.60 2.23 -16.32
C GLN A 544 -24.21 0.85 -16.05
N ILE A 545 -23.92 0.27 -14.87
CA ILE A 545 -24.43 -1.02 -14.41
C ILE A 545 -25.68 -0.81 -13.53
N SER A 546 -25.53 -0.02 -12.47
CA SER A 546 -26.61 0.30 -11.54
C SER A 546 -26.52 1.74 -11.02
N PHE A 547 -27.66 2.21 -10.55
CA PHE A 547 -27.88 3.53 -10.01
C PHE A 547 -28.83 3.35 -8.82
N GLU A 548 -28.37 3.69 -7.62
CA GLU A 548 -29.10 3.46 -6.37
C GLU A 548 -29.02 4.71 -5.49
N PHE A 549 -30.17 5.25 -5.09
CA PHE A 549 -30.23 6.23 -4.00
C PHE A 549 -30.09 5.49 -2.68
N PHE A 550 -29.00 5.74 -1.94
CA PHE A 550 -28.82 5.17 -0.61
C PHE A 550 -29.67 5.94 0.41
N HIS A 551 -29.63 7.28 0.33
CA HIS A 551 -30.40 8.22 1.12
C HIS A 551 -30.94 9.34 0.23
N ALA A 552 -31.81 10.21 0.76
CA ALA A 552 -32.40 11.35 0.04
C ALA A 552 -31.39 12.40 -0.48
N THR A 553 -30.11 12.28 -0.12
CA THR A 553 -29.03 13.20 -0.53
C THR A 553 -27.84 12.52 -1.18
N GLN A 554 -27.76 11.18 -1.16
CA GLN A 554 -26.59 10.42 -1.62
C GLN A 554 -26.96 9.34 -2.65
N VAL A 555 -26.19 9.33 -3.73
CA VAL A 555 -26.28 8.41 -4.86
C VAL A 555 -25.06 7.51 -4.90
N ILE A 556 -25.29 6.21 -5.09
CA ILE A 556 -24.28 5.23 -5.45
C ILE A 556 -24.45 4.88 -6.92
N LEU A 557 -23.42 5.15 -7.71
CA LEU A 557 -23.31 4.74 -9.10
C LEU A 557 -22.40 3.53 -9.21
N LYS A 558 -22.79 2.55 -10.02
CA LYS A 558 -21.87 1.48 -10.45
C LYS A 558 -21.65 1.57 -11.94
N TYR A 559 -20.41 1.75 -12.34
CA TYR A 559 -19.97 1.86 -13.73
C TYR A 559 -18.86 0.86 -14.01
N ASP A 560 -18.93 0.14 -15.12
CA ASP A 560 -17.78 -0.59 -15.64
C ASP A 560 -16.93 0.36 -16.49
N ILE A 561 -15.70 0.61 -16.07
CA ILE A 561 -14.80 1.59 -16.67
C ILE A 561 -13.49 0.90 -17.12
N PRO A 562 -12.94 1.20 -18.31
CA PRO A 562 -11.63 0.71 -18.70
C PRO A 562 -10.55 1.19 -17.73
N ALA A 563 -9.76 0.26 -17.15
CA ALA A 563 -8.76 0.60 -16.13
C ALA A 563 -7.67 1.57 -16.66
N ALA A 564 -7.40 1.54 -17.98
CA ALA A 564 -6.51 2.48 -18.65
C ALA A 564 -6.89 3.95 -18.38
N GLN A 565 -8.20 4.24 -18.30
CA GLN A 565 -8.69 5.61 -18.11
C GLN A 565 -8.79 5.99 -16.64
N LEU A 566 -8.98 5.03 -15.74
CA LEU A 566 -8.82 5.24 -14.30
C LEU A 566 -7.41 5.80 -14.00
N VAL A 567 -6.42 5.23 -14.68
CA VAL A 567 -4.99 5.60 -14.61
C VAL A 567 -4.67 6.94 -15.29
N ASP A 568 -5.26 7.24 -16.46
CA ASP A 568 -5.16 8.54 -17.17
C ASP A 568 -6.00 9.68 -16.50
N ASP A 569 -5.94 9.72 -15.16
CA ASP A 569 -6.50 10.75 -14.28
C ASP A 569 -8.04 10.89 -14.30
N LEU A 570 -8.77 9.77 -14.15
CA LEU A 570 -10.21 9.84 -13.83
C LEU A 570 -10.44 10.41 -12.42
N PHE A 571 -9.64 9.99 -11.45
CA PHE A 571 -9.81 10.36 -10.04
C PHE A 571 -9.62 11.85 -9.77
N GLY A 572 -8.63 12.51 -10.40
CA GLY A 572 -8.44 13.95 -10.32
C GLY A 572 -9.60 14.73 -10.95
N LYS A 573 -10.07 14.30 -12.14
CA LYS A 573 -11.24 14.90 -12.81
C LYS A 573 -12.51 14.75 -11.99
N LEU A 574 -12.73 13.57 -11.39
CA LEU A 574 -13.90 13.27 -10.56
C LEU A 574 -13.90 14.13 -9.29
N LYS A 575 -12.77 14.21 -8.56
CA LYS A 575 -12.60 15.16 -7.45
C LYS A 575 -12.83 16.62 -7.88
N GLY A 576 -12.31 17.03 -9.04
CA GLY A 576 -12.53 18.38 -9.58
C GLY A 576 -14.01 18.68 -9.87
N ALA A 577 -14.71 17.74 -10.53
CA ALA A 577 -16.12 17.88 -10.89
C ALA A 577 -17.05 17.97 -9.68
N THR A 578 -16.73 17.23 -8.62
CA THR A 578 -17.57 17.12 -7.40
C THR A 578 -17.02 17.89 -6.20
N LYS A 579 -16.04 18.79 -6.38
CA LYS A 579 -15.34 19.50 -5.28
C LYS A 579 -14.77 18.58 -4.18
N GLY A 580 -14.41 17.35 -4.54
CA GLY A 580 -13.92 16.31 -3.61
C GLY A 580 -15.01 15.46 -2.93
N TYR A 581 -16.30 15.75 -3.11
CA TYR A 581 -17.39 15.00 -2.45
C TYR A 581 -17.58 13.56 -2.94
N ALA A 582 -17.16 13.22 -4.15
CA ALA A 582 -17.32 11.87 -4.68
C ALA A 582 -16.16 10.97 -4.26
N THR A 583 -16.48 9.82 -3.68
CA THR A 583 -15.53 8.71 -3.49
C THR A 583 -15.60 7.77 -4.68
N LEU A 584 -14.47 7.16 -5.00
CA LEU A 584 -14.32 6.18 -6.07
C LEU A 584 -13.65 4.93 -5.48
N ASP A 585 -14.43 3.89 -5.30
CA ASP A 585 -13.95 2.52 -5.10
C ASP A 585 -13.97 1.79 -6.44
N TYR A 586 -13.14 0.77 -6.62
CA TYR A 586 -13.14 -0.04 -7.83
C TYR A 586 -12.76 -1.50 -7.54
N GLU A 587 -13.43 -2.42 -8.22
CA GLU A 587 -13.20 -3.87 -8.15
C GLU A 587 -12.88 -4.41 -9.56
N ASP A 588 -12.19 -5.54 -9.65
CA ASP A 588 -11.85 -6.17 -10.94
C ASP A 588 -13.11 -6.73 -11.63
N SER A 589 -13.44 -6.18 -12.80
CA SER A 589 -14.58 -6.61 -13.65
C SER A 589 -14.11 -7.55 -14.77
N GLY A 590 -12.82 -7.91 -14.78
CA GLY A 590 -12.22 -8.81 -15.76
C GLY A 590 -11.93 -8.14 -17.10
N TRP A 591 -11.87 -8.97 -18.15
CA TRP A 591 -11.35 -8.59 -19.46
C TRP A 591 -12.49 -8.39 -20.47
N ARG A 592 -12.48 -7.27 -21.20
CA ARG A 592 -13.45 -7.01 -22.28
C ARG A 592 -12.77 -6.73 -23.61
N ALA A 593 -13.31 -7.31 -24.68
CA ALA A 593 -12.83 -7.08 -26.04
C ALA A 593 -12.97 -5.60 -26.42
N SER A 594 -11.92 -5.00 -27.00
CA SER A 594 -11.90 -3.58 -27.32
C SER A 594 -10.94 -3.23 -28.45
N GLN A 595 -11.22 -2.13 -29.16
CA GLN A 595 -10.43 -1.68 -30.31
C GLN A 595 -9.18 -0.91 -29.86
N LEU A 596 -8.16 -1.65 -29.42
CA LEU A 596 -6.88 -1.10 -29.01
C LEU A 596 -5.90 -1.00 -30.18
N THR A 597 -5.09 0.06 -30.18
CA THR A 597 -3.97 0.28 -31.09
C THR A 597 -2.75 0.76 -30.31
N LYS A 598 -1.57 0.31 -30.73
CA LYS A 598 -0.29 0.86 -30.25
C LYS A 598 -0.05 2.22 -30.89
N LEU A 599 0.07 3.26 -30.07
CA LEU A 599 0.53 4.59 -30.45
C LEU A 599 2.03 4.66 -30.16
N GLN A 600 2.82 4.92 -31.20
CA GLN A 600 4.28 5.02 -31.13
C GLN A 600 4.73 6.35 -31.74
N LEU A 601 5.76 6.95 -31.14
CA LEU A 601 6.42 8.13 -31.68
C LEU A 601 7.62 7.70 -32.53
N LEU A 602 7.72 8.23 -33.75
CA LEU A 602 8.83 8.02 -34.67
C LEU A 602 9.62 9.32 -34.88
N VAL A 603 10.93 9.26 -34.76
CA VAL A 603 11.85 10.36 -35.13
C VAL A 603 12.63 9.93 -36.37
N ASN A 604 12.46 10.66 -37.49
CA ASN A 604 13.04 10.29 -38.80
C ASN A 604 12.77 8.83 -39.23
N LYS A 605 11.59 8.29 -38.85
CA LYS A 605 11.14 6.90 -39.02
C LYS A 605 11.74 5.87 -38.07
N GLN A 606 12.67 6.23 -37.20
CA GLN A 606 13.13 5.34 -36.12
C GLN A 606 12.09 5.37 -34.98
N PRO A 607 11.65 4.21 -34.47
CA PRO A 607 10.74 4.14 -33.33
C PRO A 607 11.41 4.62 -32.04
N VAL A 608 10.58 5.15 -31.13
CA VAL A 608 10.98 5.60 -29.80
C VAL A 608 10.18 4.80 -28.77
N ASP A 609 10.73 3.67 -28.35
CA ASP A 609 9.99 2.66 -27.58
C ASP A 609 9.58 3.11 -26.18
N ALA A 610 10.41 3.93 -25.53
CA ALA A 610 10.14 4.51 -24.21
C ALA A 610 8.86 5.37 -24.13
N ILE A 611 8.29 5.78 -25.28
CA ILE A 611 7.09 6.61 -25.39
C ILE A 611 5.90 5.80 -25.97
N CYS A 612 6.02 4.48 -26.14
CA CYS A 612 4.90 3.66 -26.61
C CYS A 612 3.75 3.58 -25.59
N ARG A 613 2.51 3.71 -26.05
CA ARG A 613 1.30 3.34 -25.27
C ARG A 613 0.34 2.50 -26.11
N VAL A 614 -0.39 1.60 -25.47
CA VAL A 614 -1.58 0.97 -26.05
C VAL A 614 -2.80 1.82 -25.64
N ILE A 615 -3.60 2.24 -26.62
CA ILE A 615 -4.75 3.14 -26.42
C ILE A 615 -5.93 2.73 -27.29
N HIS A 616 -7.13 3.19 -26.93
CA HIS A 616 -8.30 3.01 -27.79
C HIS A 616 -8.18 3.84 -29.09
N THR A 617 -8.64 3.29 -30.23
CA THR A 617 -8.53 3.91 -31.56
C THR A 617 -9.08 5.33 -31.65
N SER A 618 -10.16 5.63 -30.91
CA SER A 618 -10.78 6.97 -30.86
C SER A 618 -9.88 8.05 -30.25
N GLN A 619 -8.95 7.69 -29.36
CA GLN A 619 -8.10 8.66 -28.67
C GLN A 619 -6.80 8.98 -29.42
N ALA A 620 -6.44 8.15 -30.40
CA ALA A 620 -5.15 8.22 -31.10
C ALA A 620 -4.88 9.59 -31.73
N GLU A 621 -5.89 10.24 -32.32
CA GLU A 621 -5.69 11.53 -32.99
C GLU A 621 -5.43 12.68 -32.03
N ARG A 622 -6.16 12.75 -30.92
CA ARG A 622 -5.96 13.77 -29.88
C ARG A 622 -4.59 13.62 -29.23
N LEU A 623 -4.26 12.40 -28.76
CA LEU A 623 -3.01 12.12 -28.07
C LEU A 623 -1.80 12.23 -29.01
N GLY A 624 -1.88 11.71 -30.24
CA GLY A 624 -0.80 11.78 -31.21
C GLY A 624 -0.41 13.22 -31.58
N ARG A 625 -1.39 14.12 -31.73
CA ARG A 625 -1.12 15.56 -31.95
C ARG A 625 -0.44 16.19 -30.73
N GLN A 626 -0.93 15.90 -29.52
CA GLN A 626 -0.36 16.42 -28.27
C GLN A 626 1.09 15.96 -28.06
N TRP A 627 1.38 14.67 -28.26
CA TRP A 627 2.73 14.11 -28.14
C TRP A 627 3.71 14.77 -29.11
N VAL A 628 3.34 14.85 -30.39
CA VAL A 628 4.20 15.40 -31.44
C VAL A 628 4.44 16.90 -31.23
N SER A 629 3.48 17.62 -30.65
CA SER A 629 3.64 19.03 -30.26
C SER A 629 4.59 19.19 -29.07
N LYS A 630 4.39 18.46 -27.96
CA LYS A 630 5.28 18.54 -26.78
C LYS A 630 6.70 18.08 -27.09
N PHE A 631 6.87 16.97 -27.82
CA PHE A 631 8.19 16.42 -28.15
C PHE A 631 9.01 17.35 -29.06
N LYS A 632 8.36 18.11 -29.94
CA LYS A 632 9.00 19.12 -30.82
C LYS A 632 9.67 20.26 -30.05
N GLU A 633 9.23 20.56 -28.83
CA GLU A 633 9.78 21.63 -28.01
C GLU A 633 11.09 21.22 -27.31
N HIS A 634 11.30 19.92 -27.10
CA HIS A 634 12.47 19.35 -26.42
C HIS A 634 13.52 18.75 -27.38
N VAL A 635 13.20 18.55 -28.66
CA VAL A 635 14.16 18.03 -29.65
C VAL A 635 14.96 19.16 -30.27
N ASP A 636 16.28 19.06 -30.16
CA ASP A 636 17.20 20.06 -30.66
C ASP A 636 17.22 20.18 -32.19
N ARG A 637 17.45 21.41 -32.67
CA ARG A 637 17.48 21.70 -34.11
C ARG A 637 18.75 21.12 -34.75
N GLN A 638 18.60 20.40 -35.85
CA GLN A 638 19.72 19.83 -36.59
C GLN A 638 20.05 20.61 -37.87
N MET A 639 21.21 20.30 -38.47
CA MET A 639 21.60 20.87 -39.79
C MET A 639 20.76 20.31 -40.96
N PHE A 640 20.02 19.23 -40.70
CA PHE A 640 19.02 18.61 -41.58
C PHE A 640 17.62 18.67 -40.92
N GLU A 641 16.60 18.43 -41.74
CA GLU A 641 15.18 18.45 -41.33
C GLU A 641 14.89 17.22 -40.45
N VAL A 642 14.44 17.44 -39.21
CA VAL A 642 14.00 16.37 -38.31
C VAL A 642 12.47 16.27 -38.39
N VAL A 643 11.98 15.07 -38.70
CA VAL A 643 10.55 14.77 -38.81
C VAL A 643 10.14 13.95 -37.59
N ILE A 644 9.16 14.46 -36.84
CA ILE A 644 8.57 13.78 -35.69
C ILE A 644 7.17 13.34 -36.10
N GLN A 645 6.82 12.07 -35.87
CA GLN A 645 5.54 11.50 -36.28
C GLN A 645 4.93 10.67 -35.15
N ALA A 646 3.64 10.81 -34.89
CA ALA A 646 2.90 9.83 -34.09
C ALA A 646 2.19 8.88 -35.05
N VAL A 647 2.31 7.57 -34.80
CA VAL A 647 1.81 6.52 -35.69
C VAL A 647 1.00 5.52 -34.87
N ALA A 648 -0.15 5.13 -35.40
CA ALA A 648 -1.00 4.06 -34.88
C ALA A 648 -1.09 2.96 -35.95
N GLY A 649 -0.45 1.81 -35.71
CA GLY A 649 -0.22 0.79 -36.74
C GLY A 649 0.58 1.35 -37.92
N LYS A 650 0.04 1.31 -39.13
CA LYS A 650 0.58 2.01 -40.33
C LYS A 650 0.16 3.46 -40.47
N ARG A 651 -0.88 3.92 -39.77
CA ARG A 651 -1.46 5.26 -39.99
C ARG A 651 -0.64 6.32 -39.27
N ILE A 652 -0.01 7.22 -40.01
CA ILE A 652 0.55 8.46 -39.44
C ILE A 652 -0.62 9.32 -38.97
N VAL A 653 -0.71 9.52 -37.67
CA VAL A 653 -1.82 10.22 -37.01
C VAL A 653 -1.52 11.71 -36.85
N ALA A 654 -0.27 12.04 -36.51
CA ALA A 654 0.22 13.41 -36.45
C ALA A 654 1.66 13.47 -36.97
N ARG A 655 2.05 14.62 -37.51
CA ARG A 655 3.41 14.88 -38.00
C ARG A 655 3.78 16.34 -37.79
N GLU A 656 4.94 16.55 -37.19
CA GLU A 656 5.62 17.83 -37.12
C GLU A 656 6.97 17.76 -37.81
N THR A 657 7.55 18.93 -38.07
CA THR A 657 8.83 19.03 -38.78
C THR A 657 9.63 20.20 -38.25
N ILE A 658 10.77 19.89 -37.63
CA ILE A 658 11.72 20.86 -37.12
C ILE A 658 12.57 21.36 -38.30
N LYS A 659 12.53 22.69 -38.52
CA LYS A 659 13.25 23.33 -39.63
C LYS A 659 14.76 23.25 -39.39
N PRO A 660 15.56 22.86 -40.40
CA PRO A 660 17.01 22.77 -40.26
C PRO A 660 17.68 24.13 -40.06
N PHE A 661 18.75 24.16 -39.27
CA PHE A 661 19.65 25.30 -39.19
C PHE A 661 20.12 25.72 -40.60
N ARG A 662 19.94 27.00 -40.94
CA ARG A 662 20.26 27.56 -42.25
C ARG A 662 21.32 28.64 -42.12
N LYS A 663 22.57 28.28 -42.44
CA LYS A 663 23.58 29.28 -42.79
C LYS A 663 23.13 30.03 -44.04
N ASP A 664 23.12 31.36 -43.99
CA ASP A 664 22.96 32.15 -45.21
C ASP A 664 24.24 32.06 -46.05
N VAL A 665 24.14 31.39 -47.18
CA VAL A 665 25.22 31.24 -48.15
C VAL A 665 25.31 32.41 -49.13
N LEU A 666 24.34 33.34 -49.09
CA LEU A 666 24.23 34.47 -50.00
C LEU A 666 24.70 35.80 -49.38
N ALA A 667 24.96 35.85 -48.07
CA ALA A 667 25.40 37.05 -47.35
C ALA A 667 26.69 37.71 -47.88
N LYS A 668 27.50 37.01 -48.69
CA LYS A 668 28.72 37.53 -49.35
C LYS A 668 28.58 37.73 -50.87
N LEU A 669 27.35 37.79 -51.39
CA LEU A 669 27.05 37.89 -52.82
C LEU A 669 26.37 39.22 -53.14
N HIS A 670 26.98 40.01 -54.03
CA HIS A 670 26.33 41.20 -54.59
C HIS A 670 25.30 40.79 -55.67
N ALA A 671 24.25 41.60 -55.84
CA ALA A 671 22.94 41.16 -56.31
C ALA A 671 22.82 40.62 -57.75
N ALA A 672 23.88 40.69 -58.58
CA ALA A 672 23.80 40.43 -60.02
C ALA A 672 23.98 38.96 -60.45
N ASP A 673 24.72 38.12 -59.71
CA ASP A 673 25.12 36.79 -60.20
C ASP A 673 24.16 35.66 -59.78
N ILE A 674 23.18 35.40 -60.66
CA ILE A 674 22.20 34.30 -60.52
C ILE A 674 22.88 32.92 -60.57
N THR A 675 23.97 32.75 -61.32
CA THR A 675 24.62 31.45 -61.52
C THR A 675 25.35 30.99 -60.27
N ARG A 676 26.10 31.90 -59.63
CA ARG A 676 26.80 31.65 -58.36
C ARG A 676 25.82 31.50 -57.20
N ARG A 677 24.70 32.23 -57.21
CA ARG A 677 23.57 32.01 -56.28
C ARG A 677 23.00 30.59 -56.39
N LYS A 678 22.71 30.10 -57.61
CA LYS A 678 22.23 28.72 -57.83
C LYS A 678 23.25 27.68 -57.34
N LYS A 679 24.53 27.82 -57.75
CA LYS A 679 25.62 26.89 -57.37
C LYS A 679 25.78 26.72 -55.85
N LEU A 680 25.68 27.81 -55.08
CA LEU A 680 25.77 27.75 -53.62
C LEU A 680 24.53 27.10 -52.97
N LEU A 681 23.33 27.39 -53.47
CA LEU A 681 22.09 26.77 -53.00
C LEU A 681 22.04 25.26 -53.30
N GLU A 682 22.50 24.85 -54.48
CA GLU A 682 22.63 23.44 -54.86
C GLU A 682 23.64 22.71 -53.99
N LYS A 683 24.82 23.30 -53.74
CA LYS A 683 25.82 22.75 -52.81
C LYS A 683 25.25 22.60 -51.38
N GLN A 684 24.47 23.57 -50.90
CA GLN A 684 23.79 23.49 -49.61
C GLN A 684 22.70 22.39 -49.59
N LYS A 685 21.92 22.26 -50.66
CA LYS A 685 20.87 21.22 -50.81
C LYS A 685 21.48 19.81 -50.87
N ALA A 686 22.55 19.61 -51.63
CA ALA A 686 23.28 18.35 -51.72
C ALA A 686 23.91 17.96 -50.38
N GLY A 687 24.58 18.92 -49.71
CA GLY A 687 25.14 18.71 -48.37
C GLY A 687 24.07 18.28 -47.35
N ARG A 688 22.92 18.95 -47.33
CA ARG A 688 21.78 18.55 -46.47
C ARG A 688 21.20 17.19 -46.82
N LYS A 689 21.11 16.82 -48.11
CA LYS A 689 20.65 15.48 -48.52
C LYS A 689 21.61 14.39 -48.01
N ARG A 690 22.93 14.63 -48.05
CA ARG A 690 23.94 13.72 -47.49
C ARG A 690 23.83 13.63 -45.97
N LEU A 691 23.70 14.76 -45.27
CA LEU A 691 23.52 14.79 -43.81
C LEU A 691 22.25 14.06 -43.36
N ARG A 692 21.12 14.21 -44.07
CA ARG A 692 19.86 13.49 -43.77
C ARG A 692 19.96 11.97 -43.98
N ALA A 693 20.82 11.51 -44.89
CA ALA A 693 20.97 10.08 -45.20
C ALA A 693 21.91 9.34 -44.23
N VAL A 694 22.78 10.06 -43.52
CA VAL A 694 23.80 9.50 -42.61
C VAL A 694 23.53 9.88 -41.14
N GLY A 695 22.84 11.00 -40.91
CA GLY A 695 22.57 11.52 -39.57
C GLY A 695 21.39 10.84 -38.90
N ASN A 696 21.68 9.89 -38.01
CA ASN A 696 20.76 9.55 -36.93
C ASN A 696 20.61 10.76 -35.99
N VAL A 697 19.41 10.96 -35.45
CA VAL A 697 19.18 11.96 -34.39
C VAL A 697 19.36 11.24 -33.08
N VAL A 698 20.47 11.49 -32.39
CA VAL A 698 20.59 11.13 -30.98
C VAL A 698 19.64 12.05 -30.22
N ILE A 699 18.77 11.46 -29.40
CA ILE A 699 17.80 12.17 -28.57
C ILE A 699 18.38 12.17 -27.15
N ASP A 700 18.63 13.34 -26.59
CA ASP A 700 19.17 13.45 -25.25
C ASP A 700 18.17 12.95 -24.20
N GLN A 701 18.68 12.30 -23.16
CA GLN A 701 17.88 11.78 -22.05
C GLN A 701 17.11 12.88 -21.30
N SER A 702 17.62 14.11 -21.31
CA SER A 702 16.93 15.31 -20.82
C SER A 702 15.63 15.59 -21.59
N ALA A 703 15.61 15.39 -22.92
CA ALA A 703 14.40 15.57 -23.72
C ALA A 703 13.33 14.53 -23.40
N PHE A 704 13.73 13.30 -23.09
CA PHE A 704 12.82 12.28 -22.54
C PHE A 704 12.28 12.66 -21.16
N GLN A 705 13.16 13.13 -20.26
CA GLN A 705 12.77 13.55 -18.92
C GLN A 705 11.78 14.72 -18.96
N SER A 706 12.01 15.75 -19.80
CA SER A 706 11.09 16.88 -19.98
C SER A 706 9.77 16.49 -20.67
N PHE A 707 9.81 15.52 -21.59
CA PHE A 707 8.57 15.01 -22.19
C PHE A 707 7.71 14.23 -21.19
N LEU A 708 8.33 13.40 -20.35
CA LEU A 708 7.65 12.56 -19.35
C LEU A 708 7.30 13.30 -18.05
N SER A 709 7.99 14.39 -17.70
CA SER A 709 7.54 15.28 -16.62
C SER A 709 6.20 15.91 -17.00
N LYS A 710 5.21 15.79 -16.11
CA LYS A 710 3.87 16.38 -16.27
C LYS A 710 3.92 17.90 -16.35
#